data_AF-A0A2D7JZ39-F1
#
_entry.id   AF-A0A2D7JZ39-F1
#
_cell.length_a   1.000
_cell.length_b   1.000
_cell.length_c   1.000
_cell.angle_alpha   90.00
_cell.angle_beta   90.00
_cell.angle_gamma   90.00
#
_symmetry.space_group_name_H-M   'P 1'
#
loop_
_entity.id
_entity.type
_entity.pdbx_description
1 polymer ?
#
loop_
_entity_poly.entity_id
_entity_poly.type
_entity_poly.pdbx_seq_one_letter_code
_entity_poly.pdbx_strand_id
1 'polypeptide(L)'
;MKQFKSIIQEGVYDPGIFKAFFLAGGPGSGKTFVTSRTTVGMGLKMVNSDTRFENYLKKAGLSLKMPDNEASVRDPLRARAKQVTGDQMDLYIKNRLGLVIDATGRDYNIIQKQRSMLMMLGYDCYMVFVNTSLDVALERNQTRTRTVPKDITIKSWNAVQNNIGRFQNMFGSSQMIIVDNNNASEDTLNKVYTKVRNYVRAPVKSYIAKRWMENELRKKRLGIRESVNDMTHPKTEPKPVNNVVGDWKNIDVPSPTLNDSEETKSEMMMMSKLFEQRNNAIVQSIKDHDQEVFYGIESYLMKYNLEYTMKDIQNLKKIGSGVVRHFKNKFQRPRPYELADALNMKFNHMELISDSMKTPSYPSGHSLQSRLIAEFYGKLYPKHKQNLIELSDECGYGRVLAGWHYPSDHIEGVNIAKKLINMVNLQESIIDIPRRTYAPGVFDEEDTNNPKIKPSVIKLIKDQLKVFEKEYPIMKYGLIGSILTKRYRNDADLDINVLFKVPEKDREEERTLLSLKYLSTKNPDNIQGKLIPGTQHPINYYFLTDPKLYKDQEQKADAVFSITRNTFVKRPEDFEFNVSDYIDDFNKKVQELDVVKGELKRDIIDYDELKELGPKEIEGLQNKISSKLDEIENDIEDIIRIGDGVDAERRKAFDTDMSPDEIRKYAIKNRLPKNVIYKMLEKYHYITFYKKCKKIMDDGVVTDDEIDSLKEAVGTPKKHIAFTFGRFNPPTIGHEKLVNKVASVGANDYLIVPSGSNDPKKNPLKVNDKIRMMKNMYPRHQSKIKQIPGARTAIEVINKLNGKANEITMVVGSDRVREFETLLNKYNGVQARGTNYEFDKINIVSAGERDPDAEGAMGMSASKMRDAAKNDDFISFKKGLPTSFRDKEKLYGLVRKGMNLQANFSGPGIGTYKPTASVESFTQWQIRDLYIREQLFNINDIVEDQEQDVQGKVIRRSTNYIVVEDDNSKLHKCWIWNCIPTSNIDEVKLHEVNLNIDYGFEAVSETEVKMQEEKNNGKQISERDKIPQDKDVAKKDGTQPKKYYKDMSKGTKSKRADYFAKQKYKKSDDDNDYKAAPGDKDAKTKTSKHTKKYQQMYGKEAYEIGKEYADHTKSMTPGEPEYKKDDKITDKDIKEWASSNDTIDKYKKRYGENYQNEIDEAVKKMEERLKIQSFKDYVKI
;
A
#
# COMPACT_ATOMS: atom_id res chain seq x y z
N MET A 1 55.87 14.70 17.15
CA MET A 1 54.45 14.41 17.47
C MET A 1 53.40 15.02 16.53
N LYS A 2 53.65 16.15 15.83
CA LYS A 2 52.64 16.74 14.91
C LYS A 2 52.36 15.92 13.64
N GLN A 3 53.32 15.14 13.12
CA GLN A 3 53.09 14.25 11.96
C GLN A 3 52.22 13.03 12.27
N PHE A 4 52.23 12.51 13.51
CA PHE A 4 51.46 11.31 13.86
C PHE A 4 49.94 11.56 13.97
N LYS A 5 49.52 12.78 14.32
CA LYS A 5 48.09 13.17 14.33
C LYS A 5 47.49 13.35 12.93
N SER A 6 48.31 13.43 11.88
CA SER A 6 47.85 13.49 10.48
C SER A 6 47.72 12.11 9.81
N ILE A 7 48.19 11.04 10.46
CA ILE A 7 48.38 9.71 9.83
C ILE A 7 47.18 8.76 10.04
N ILE A 8 46.13 9.14 10.79
CA ILE A 8 44.91 8.33 10.93
C ILE A 8 43.67 9.22 10.75
N GLN A 9 43.55 9.86 9.59
CA GLN A 9 42.26 10.36 9.12
C GLN A 9 41.93 9.66 7.81
N GLU A 10 41.14 8.60 7.89
CA GLU A 10 40.48 8.02 6.72
C GLU A 10 39.56 9.08 6.08
N GLY A 11 39.59 9.22 4.76
CA GLY A 11 38.75 10.18 4.03
C GLY A 11 39.51 10.93 2.94
N VAL A 12 39.23 12.23 2.77
CA VAL A 12 39.68 13.04 1.61
C VAL A 12 41.20 13.08 1.35
N TYR A 13 42.02 12.77 2.35
CA TYR A 13 43.49 12.77 2.24
C TYR A 13 44.09 11.36 2.07
N ASP A 14 43.27 10.32 1.98
CA ASP A 14 43.75 8.96 1.80
C ASP A 14 44.43 8.80 0.42
N PRO A 15 45.66 8.27 0.35
CA PRO A 15 46.36 8.07 -0.92
C PRO A 15 45.61 7.18 -1.92
N GLY A 16 44.76 6.27 -1.45
CA GLY A 16 43.97 5.37 -2.28
C GLY A 16 42.55 5.84 -2.55
N ILE A 17 42.21 7.09 -2.21
CA ILE A 17 40.85 7.60 -2.39
C ILE A 17 40.37 7.46 -3.84
N PHE A 18 39.11 7.03 -4.02
CA PHE A 18 38.54 6.72 -5.33
C PHE A 18 39.35 5.71 -6.18
N LYS A 19 40.14 4.81 -5.56
CA LYS A 19 40.82 3.72 -6.28
C LYS A 19 40.17 2.38 -5.92
N ALA A 20 39.81 1.59 -6.92
CA ALA A 20 39.25 0.26 -6.71
C ALA A 20 40.05 -0.80 -7.47
N PHE A 21 40.55 -1.81 -6.76
CA PHE A 21 41.29 -2.93 -7.34
C PHE A 21 40.45 -4.20 -7.26
N PHE A 22 40.02 -4.71 -8.41
CA PHE A 22 39.33 -5.98 -8.55
C PHE A 22 40.35 -7.11 -8.64
N LEU A 23 40.19 -8.13 -7.80
CA LEU A 23 40.97 -9.35 -7.91
C LEU A 23 40.17 -10.37 -8.71
N ALA A 24 40.84 -11.09 -9.60
CA ALA A 24 40.27 -12.22 -10.33
C ALA A 24 41.29 -13.36 -10.42
N GLY A 25 40.83 -14.61 -10.39
CA GLY A 25 41.71 -15.78 -10.45
C GLY A 25 40.99 -17.02 -9.94
N GLY A 26 41.24 -18.18 -10.56
CA GLY A 26 40.64 -19.45 -10.18
C GLY A 26 40.92 -19.83 -8.71
N PRO A 27 40.13 -20.72 -8.09
CA PRO A 27 40.53 -21.35 -6.83
C PRO A 27 41.93 -21.97 -6.98
N GLY A 28 42.79 -21.90 -5.95
CA GLY A 28 44.18 -22.36 -6.07
C GLY A 28 45.19 -21.34 -6.65
N SER A 29 44.73 -20.30 -7.36
CA SER A 29 45.62 -19.35 -8.08
C SER A 29 46.54 -18.49 -7.20
N GLY A 30 46.21 -18.30 -5.92
CA GLY A 30 47.01 -17.50 -5.00
C GLY A 30 46.62 -16.02 -4.91
N LYS A 31 45.38 -15.64 -5.26
CA LYS A 31 44.86 -14.26 -5.11
C LYS A 31 45.22 -13.58 -3.78
N THR A 32 44.96 -14.23 -2.65
CA THR A 32 45.23 -13.69 -1.31
C THR A 32 46.72 -13.44 -1.10
N PHE A 33 47.59 -14.34 -1.57
CA PHE A 33 49.04 -14.22 -1.48
C PHE A 33 49.57 -13.06 -2.33
N VAL A 34 49.09 -12.92 -3.57
CA VAL A 34 49.48 -11.80 -4.44
C VAL A 34 49.00 -10.48 -3.83
N THR A 35 47.75 -10.42 -3.37
CA THR A 35 47.15 -9.19 -2.81
C THR A 35 47.85 -8.75 -1.53
N SER A 36 48.13 -9.68 -0.61
CA SER A 36 48.81 -9.37 0.65
C SER A 36 50.26 -8.93 0.47
N ARG A 37 50.88 -9.12 -0.69
CA ARG A 37 52.22 -8.59 -0.98
C ARG A 37 52.19 -7.34 -1.86
N THR A 38 51.15 -7.18 -2.68
CA THR A 38 51.09 -6.10 -3.69
C THR A 38 50.29 -4.88 -3.25
N THR A 39 49.50 -4.97 -2.18
CA THR A 39 48.65 -3.87 -1.69
C THR A 39 48.98 -3.37 -0.28
N VAL A 40 49.96 -4.00 0.40
CA VAL A 40 50.32 -3.68 1.78
C VAL A 40 50.91 -2.28 1.91
N GLY A 41 50.54 -1.59 3.01
CA GLY A 41 51.01 -0.25 3.32
C GLY A 41 50.38 0.86 2.47
N MET A 42 49.38 0.56 1.64
CA MET A 42 48.76 1.52 0.71
C MET A 42 47.44 2.11 1.21
N GLY A 43 46.96 1.74 2.41
CA GLY A 43 45.70 2.26 2.97
C GLY A 43 44.41 1.66 2.38
N LEU A 44 44.51 0.78 1.38
CA LEU A 44 43.36 0.19 0.71
C LEU A 44 42.56 -0.76 1.62
N LYS A 45 41.24 -0.66 1.57
CA LYS A 45 40.30 -1.47 2.36
C LYS A 45 39.92 -2.74 1.63
N MET A 46 40.25 -3.88 2.23
CA MET A 46 39.92 -5.20 1.69
C MET A 46 38.46 -5.56 1.97
N VAL A 47 37.74 -5.95 0.92
CA VAL A 47 36.37 -6.45 0.98
C VAL A 47 36.40 -7.94 0.63
N ASN A 48 36.39 -8.78 1.67
CA ASN A 48 36.44 -10.25 1.53
C ASN A 48 35.45 -10.93 2.48
N SER A 49 34.54 -11.74 1.92
CA SER A 49 33.57 -12.51 2.70
C SER A 49 34.16 -13.78 3.32
N ASP A 50 35.19 -14.36 2.70
CA ASP A 50 35.72 -15.67 3.07
C ASP A 50 36.43 -15.62 4.42
N THR A 51 37.21 -14.58 4.69
CA THR A 51 37.88 -14.40 6.00
C THR A 51 36.87 -14.30 7.15
N ARG A 52 35.77 -13.56 6.95
CA ARG A 52 34.71 -13.43 7.97
C ARG A 52 33.98 -14.75 8.16
N PHE A 53 33.70 -15.46 7.07
CA PHE A 53 33.04 -16.74 7.12
C PHE A 53 33.90 -17.79 7.85
N GLU A 54 35.21 -17.87 7.59
CA GLU A 54 36.13 -18.75 8.31
C GLU A 54 36.15 -18.47 9.82
N ASN A 55 36.14 -17.19 10.21
CA ASN A 55 36.04 -16.81 11.63
C ASN A 55 34.72 -17.24 12.26
N TYR A 56 33.60 -17.17 11.53
CA TYR A 56 32.31 -17.68 12.01
C TYR A 56 32.29 -19.19 12.15
N LEU A 57 32.90 -19.94 11.22
CA LEU A 57 33.02 -21.39 11.35
C LEU A 57 33.84 -21.77 12.58
N LYS A 58 35.01 -21.15 12.78
CA LYS A 58 35.85 -21.39 13.96
C LYS A 58 35.12 -21.09 15.26
N LYS A 59 34.41 -19.96 15.34
CA LYS A 59 33.61 -19.58 16.52
C LYS A 59 32.45 -20.54 16.78
N ALA A 60 31.87 -21.12 15.73
CA ALA A 60 30.78 -22.09 15.84
C ALA A 60 31.25 -23.54 16.01
N GLY A 61 32.57 -23.79 16.09
CA GLY A 61 33.13 -25.13 16.20
C GLY A 61 32.93 -26.00 14.94
N LEU A 62 32.65 -25.40 13.78
CA LEU A 62 32.36 -26.10 12.53
C LEU A 62 33.61 -26.41 11.71
N SER A 63 33.54 -27.45 10.88
CA SER A 63 34.66 -27.91 10.07
C SER A 63 34.93 -26.97 8.88
N LEU A 64 36.20 -26.59 8.71
CA LEU A 64 36.66 -25.82 7.53
C LEU A 64 36.59 -26.63 6.22
N LYS A 65 36.45 -27.95 6.30
CA LYS A 65 36.23 -28.83 5.14
C LYS A 65 34.77 -28.83 4.68
N MET A 66 33.87 -28.20 5.45
CA MET A 66 32.47 -27.96 5.09
C MET A 66 31.70 -29.23 4.66
N PRO A 67 31.65 -30.29 5.48
CA PRO A 67 30.88 -31.48 5.17
C PRO A 67 29.38 -31.16 5.07
N ASP A 68 28.63 -31.95 4.29
CA ASP A 68 27.22 -31.67 3.97
C ASP A 68 26.29 -31.75 5.19
N ASN A 69 26.64 -32.57 6.19
CA ASN A 69 25.92 -32.69 7.46
C ASN A 69 25.92 -31.40 8.31
N GLU A 70 26.86 -30.48 8.09
CA GLU A 70 26.95 -29.19 8.79
C GLU A 70 26.23 -28.05 8.05
N ALA A 71 25.65 -28.30 6.88
CA ALA A 71 25.11 -27.28 5.99
C ALA A 71 24.02 -26.41 6.64
N SER A 72 23.15 -27.01 7.47
CA SER A 72 22.02 -26.33 8.13
C SER A 72 22.46 -25.21 9.07
N VAL A 73 23.61 -25.36 9.75
CA VAL A 73 24.20 -24.36 10.66
C VAL A 73 25.18 -23.44 9.92
N ARG A 74 25.95 -24.00 8.99
CA ARG A 74 26.97 -23.31 8.20
C ARG A 74 26.38 -22.25 7.25
N ASP A 75 25.32 -22.58 6.53
CA ASP A 75 24.80 -21.74 5.45
C ASP A 75 24.20 -20.41 5.95
N PRO A 76 23.48 -20.37 7.10
CA PRO A 76 23.12 -19.11 7.76
C PRO A 76 24.34 -18.24 8.14
N LEU A 77 25.42 -18.84 8.65
CA LEU A 77 26.66 -18.11 8.97
C LEU A 77 27.33 -17.54 7.72
N ARG A 78 27.28 -18.27 6.60
CA ARG A 78 27.76 -17.79 5.30
C ARG A 78 26.94 -16.60 4.80
N ALA A 79 25.61 -16.66 4.93
CA ALA A 79 24.73 -15.56 4.56
C ALA A 79 25.02 -14.31 5.41
N ARG A 80 25.18 -14.49 6.73
CA ARG A 80 25.55 -13.41 7.64
C ARG A 80 26.91 -12.80 7.28
N ALA A 81 27.92 -13.62 6.96
CA ALA A 81 29.24 -13.13 6.56
C ALA A 81 29.15 -12.26 5.30
N LYS A 82 28.37 -12.68 4.30
CA LYS A 82 28.14 -11.90 3.08
C LYS A 82 27.42 -10.57 3.35
N GLN A 83 26.39 -10.58 4.20
CA GLN A 83 25.66 -9.37 4.57
C GLN A 83 26.59 -8.34 5.23
N VAL A 84 27.33 -8.77 6.26
CA VAL A 84 28.26 -7.88 6.99
C VAL A 84 29.38 -7.35 6.09
N THR A 85 29.90 -8.17 5.16
CA THR A 85 30.87 -7.69 4.16
C THR A 85 30.25 -6.66 3.21
N GLY A 86 28.98 -6.81 2.84
CA GLY A 86 28.23 -5.82 2.06
C GLY A 86 28.09 -4.50 2.80
N ASP A 87 27.61 -4.53 4.04
CA ASP A 87 27.46 -3.34 4.89
C ASP A 87 28.81 -2.61 5.09
N GLN A 88 29.89 -3.38 5.24
CA GLN A 88 31.24 -2.85 5.34
C GLN A 88 31.71 -2.19 4.04
N MET A 89 31.41 -2.79 2.89
CA MET A 89 31.71 -2.21 1.57
C MET A 89 30.96 -0.89 1.38
N ASP A 90 29.69 -0.82 1.77
CA ASP A 90 28.89 0.40 1.68
C ASP A 90 29.48 1.53 2.53
N LEU A 91 29.99 1.23 3.73
CA LEU A 91 30.67 2.22 4.57
C LEU A 91 31.95 2.75 3.93
N TYR A 92 32.74 1.89 3.29
CA TYR A 92 33.97 2.30 2.59
C TYR A 92 33.66 3.14 1.36
N ILE A 93 32.63 2.76 0.60
CA ILE A 93 32.15 3.52 -0.55
C ILE A 93 31.59 4.87 -0.09
N LYS A 94 30.85 4.94 1.03
CA LYS A 94 30.32 6.20 1.57
C LYS A 94 31.43 7.23 1.81
N ASN A 95 32.57 6.78 2.35
CA ASN A 95 33.73 7.62 2.63
C ASN A 95 34.73 7.72 1.46
N ARG A 96 34.37 7.14 0.30
CA ARG A 96 35.18 7.14 -0.93
C ARG A 96 36.58 6.53 -0.78
N LEU A 97 36.75 5.64 0.20
CA LEU A 97 38.03 5.02 0.51
C LEU A 97 38.49 4.10 -0.63
N GLY A 98 39.80 3.88 -0.71
CA GLY A 98 40.38 2.92 -1.64
C GLY A 98 39.96 1.49 -1.31
N LEU A 99 39.62 0.70 -2.33
CA LEU A 99 39.03 -0.63 -2.19
C LEU A 99 39.89 -1.70 -2.85
N VAL A 100 39.94 -2.87 -2.22
CA VAL A 100 40.36 -4.13 -2.84
C VAL A 100 39.19 -5.11 -2.77
N ILE A 101 38.64 -5.48 -3.92
CA ILE A 101 37.47 -6.34 -4.04
C ILE A 101 37.94 -7.74 -4.44
N ASP A 102 37.86 -8.68 -3.50
CA ASP A 102 38.21 -10.08 -3.77
C ASP A 102 37.05 -10.79 -4.48
N ALA A 103 37.12 -10.86 -5.80
CA ALA A 103 36.18 -11.59 -6.63
C ALA A 103 36.84 -12.86 -7.20
N THR A 104 36.05 -13.92 -7.37
CA THR A 104 36.59 -15.15 -7.97
C THR A 104 36.83 -14.98 -9.47
N GLY A 105 36.22 -13.98 -10.14
CA GLY A 105 36.31 -13.77 -11.59
C GLY A 105 35.43 -14.69 -12.44
N ARG A 106 34.66 -15.60 -11.81
CA ARG A 106 33.83 -16.58 -12.51
C ARG A 106 32.64 -15.94 -13.22
N ASP A 107 32.00 -15.00 -12.54
CA ASP A 107 30.79 -14.32 -13.01
C ASP A 107 31.14 -12.92 -13.52
N TYR A 108 31.39 -12.82 -14.83
CA TYR A 108 31.75 -11.57 -15.50
C TYR A 108 30.75 -10.43 -15.19
N ASN A 109 29.45 -10.72 -15.23
CA ASN A 109 28.39 -9.73 -15.04
C ASN A 109 28.42 -9.08 -13.65
N ILE A 110 28.87 -9.82 -12.62
CA ILE A 110 28.96 -9.27 -11.25
C ILE A 110 30.07 -8.21 -11.20
N ILE A 111 31.25 -8.53 -11.74
CA ILE A 111 32.38 -7.61 -11.77
C ILE A 111 32.09 -6.40 -12.65
N GLN A 112 31.44 -6.61 -13.81
CA GLN A 112 31.05 -5.51 -14.70
C GLN A 112 30.15 -4.49 -13.99
N LYS A 113 29.14 -4.97 -13.25
CA LYS A 113 28.21 -4.09 -12.57
C LYS A 113 28.83 -3.39 -11.36
N GLN A 114 29.65 -4.09 -10.57
CA GLN A 114 30.42 -3.46 -9.47
C GLN A 114 31.38 -2.39 -9.99
N ARG A 115 32.09 -2.67 -11.09
CA ARG A 115 32.96 -1.69 -11.75
C ARG A 115 32.17 -0.48 -12.21
N SER A 116 31.06 -0.69 -12.91
CA SER A 116 30.23 0.40 -13.44
C SER A 116 29.72 1.31 -12.32
N MET A 117 29.22 0.73 -11.23
CA MET A 117 28.79 1.45 -10.03
C MET A 117 29.92 2.32 -9.44
N LEU A 118 31.11 1.76 -9.26
CA LEU A 118 32.24 2.49 -8.70
C LEU A 118 32.72 3.59 -9.64
N MET A 119 32.74 3.35 -10.95
CA MET A 119 33.06 4.37 -11.95
C MET A 119 32.07 5.53 -11.94
N MET A 120 30.76 5.26 -11.78
CA MET A 120 29.74 6.31 -11.60
C MET A 120 29.98 7.15 -10.35
N LEU A 121 30.59 6.56 -9.33
CA LEU A 121 31.01 7.26 -8.12
C LEU A 121 32.32 8.02 -8.26
N GLY A 122 32.97 7.94 -9.42
CA GLY A 122 34.26 8.59 -9.70
C GLY A 122 35.48 7.75 -9.34
N TYR A 123 35.31 6.44 -9.08
CA TYR A 123 36.45 5.56 -8.85
C TYR A 123 37.20 5.22 -10.13
N ASP A 124 38.52 5.28 -10.07
CA ASP A 124 39.40 4.61 -11.02
C ASP A 124 39.45 3.12 -10.68
N CYS A 125 38.94 2.29 -11.59
CA CYS A 125 38.84 0.85 -11.39
C CYS A 125 39.96 0.10 -12.15
N TYR A 126 40.70 -0.73 -11.43
CA TYR A 126 41.79 -1.56 -11.93
C TYR A 126 41.49 -3.03 -11.68
N MET A 127 42.12 -3.93 -12.44
CA MET A 127 42.04 -5.36 -12.18
C MET A 127 43.43 -5.97 -12.00
N VAL A 128 43.57 -6.81 -10.97
CA VAL A 128 44.72 -7.71 -10.80
C VAL A 128 44.22 -9.13 -11.04
N PHE A 129 44.58 -9.69 -12.19
CA PHE A 129 44.22 -11.03 -12.59
C PHE A 129 45.36 -11.98 -12.27
N VAL A 130 45.15 -12.90 -11.34
CA VAL A 130 46.14 -13.89 -10.92
C VAL A 130 45.95 -15.17 -11.73
N ASN A 131 46.88 -15.40 -12.65
CA ASN A 131 46.88 -16.54 -13.55
C ASN A 131 47.76 -17.68 -13.01
N THR A 132 47.30 -18.92 -13.16
CA THR A 132 48.06 -20.14 -12.87
C THR A 132 47.61 -21.25 -13.81
N SER A 133 48.46 -22.24 -14.06
CA SER A 133 48.06 -23.49 -14.70
C SER A 133 47.03 -24.24 -13.85
N LEU A 134 46.28 -25.13 -14.50
CA LEU A 134 45.28 -25.94 -13.81
C LEU A 134 45.94 -26.89 -12.80
N ASP A 135 47.10 -27.47 -13.15
CA ASP A 135 47.81 -28.42 -12.30
C ASP A 135 48.29 -27.77 -11.00
N VAL A 136 48.92 -26.60 -11.10
CA VAL A 136 49.35 -25.82 -9.94
C VAL A 136 48.15 -25.39 -9.08
N ALA A 137 47.02 -25.03 -9.70
CA ALA A 137 45.80 -24.68 -8.97
C ALA A 137 45.20 -25.87 -8.20
N LEU A 138 45.25 -27.08 -8.78
CA LEU A 138 44.76 -28.31 -8.16
C LEU A 138 45.66 -28.76 -7.01
N GLU A 139 46.98 -28.74 -7.20
CA GLU A 139 47.98 -29.06 -6.17
C GLU A 139 47.84 -28.11 -4.97
N ARG A 140 47.79 -26.80 -5.24
CA ARG A 140 47.58 -25.76 -4.21
C ARG A 140 46.21 -25.82 -3.56
N ASN A 141 45.22 -26.45 -4.17
CA ASN A 141 43.91 -26.65 -3.55
C ASN A 141 43.91 -27.86 -2.61
N GLN A 142 44.72 -28.89 -2.89
CA GLN A 142 44.86 -30.07 -2.02
C GLN A 142 45.61 -29.76 -0.72
N THR A 143 46.57 -28.83 -0.77
CA THR A 143 47.41 -28.44 0.39
C THR A 143 46.78 -27.38 1.29
N ARG A 144 45.57 -26.90 0.99
CA ARG A 144 44.87 -25.87 1.79
C ARG A 144 44.15 -26.46 3.01
N THR A 145 44.07 -25.66 4.06
CA THR A 145 43.23 -25.94 5.25
C THR A 145 41.75 -26.08 4.90
N ARG A 146 41.27 -25.33 3.89
CA ARG A 146 39.95 -25.45 3.26
C ARG A 146 40.11 -25.93 1.82
N THR A 147 39.70 -27.17 1.56
CA THR A 147 39.75 -27.78 0.23
C THR A 147 38.40 -27.66 -0.49
N VAL A 148 38.43 -27.36 -1.79
CA VAL A 148 37.25 -27.38 -2.66
C VAL A 148 37.27 -28.68 -3.47
N PRO A 149 36.12 -29.35 -3.72
CA PRO A 149 36.08 -30.52 -4.59
C PRO A 149 36.76 -30.29 -5.94
N LYS A 150 37.46 -31.32 -6.45
CA LYS A 150 38.27 -31.27 -7.68
C LYS A 150 37.46 -30.74 -8.87
N ASP A 151 36.26 -31.26 -9.07
CA ASP A 151 35.39 -30.88 -10.19
C ASP A 151 34.94 -29.42 -10.14
N ILE A 152 34.65 -28.91 -8.94
CA ILE A 152 34.25 -27.51 -8.73
C ILE A 152 35.44 -26.58 -8.98
N THR A 153 36.65 -27.02 -8.61
CA THR A 153 37.91 -26.31 -8.85
C THR A 153 38.17 -26.19 -10.35
N ILE A 154 38.08 -27.29 -11.11
CA ILE A 154 38.26 -27.31 -12.57
C ILE A 154 37.22 -26.41 -13.25
N LYS A 155 35.93 -26.58 -12.94
CA LYS A 155 34.85 -25.76 -13.51
C LYS A 155 35.04 -24.27 -13.22
N SER A 156 35.40 -23.92 -11.98
CA SER A 156 35.63 -22.53 -11.60
C SER A 156 36.88 -21.95 -12.25
N TRP A 157 37.96 -22.72 -12.37
CA TRP A 157 39.19 -22.28 -13.04
C TRP A 157 38.93 -22.00 -14.52
N ASN A 158 38.30 -22.93 -15.24
CA ASN A 158 37.95 -22.76 -16.65
C ASN A 158 37.07 -21.52 -16.89
N ALA A 159 36.05 -21.33 -16.07
CA ALA A 159 35.16 -20.19 -16.19
C ALA A 159 35.89 -18.84 -15.99
N VAL A 160 36.87 -18.78 -15.09
CA VAL A 160 37.69 -17.57 -14.88
C VAL A 160 38.62 -17.32 -16.06
N GLN A 161 39.27 -18.38 -16.58
CA GLN A 161 40.16 -18.27 -17.74
C GLN A 161 39.41 -17.82 -18.99
N ASN A 162 38.21 -18.35 -19.24
CA ASN A 162 37.37 -17.94 -20.37
C ASN A 162 36.95 -16.46 -20.32
N ASN A 163 36.95 -15.85 -19.14
CA ASN A 163 36.60 -14.44 -18.97
C ASN A 163 37.80 -13.48 -19.13
N ILE A 164 39.05 -13.98 -19.23
CA ILE A 164 40.24 -13.12 -19.22
C ILE A 164 40.20 -12.05 -20.33
N GLY A 165 39.86 -12.44 -21.56
CA GLY A 165 39.75 -11.50 -22.69
C GLY A 165 38.60 -10.50 -22.51
N ARG A 166 37.48 -10.95 -21.92
CA ARG A 166 36.36 -10.05 -21.60
C ARG A 166 36.75 -9.03 -20.53
N PHE A 167 37.57 -9.42 -19.55
CA PHE A 167 38.10 -8.50 -18.55
C PHE A 167 39.14 -7.54 -19.12
N GLN A 168 39.98 -8.00 -20.06
CA GLN A 168 40.91 -7.12 -20.79
C GLN A 168 40.15 -6.05 -21.57
N ASN A 169 39.07 -6.42 -22.27
CA ASN A 169 38.21 -5.45 -22.95
C ASN A 169 37.50 -4.50 -21.97
N MET A 170 37.11 -5.01 -20.80
CA MET A 170 36.36 -4.23 -19.82
C MET A 170 37.23 -3.20 -19.09
N PHE A 171 38.39 -3.60 -18.57
CA PHE A 171 39.30 -2.69 -17.84
C PHE A 171 40.28 -1.98 -18.77
N GLY A 172 40.54 -2.51 -19.96
CA GLY A 172 41.59 -2.03 -20.84
C GLY A 172 42.97 -2.57 -20.45
N SER A 173 43.81 -2.78 -21.46
CA SER A 173 45.15 -3.37 -21.29
C SER A 173 46.06 -2.56 -20.36
N SER A 174 45.82 -1.26 -20.22
CA SER A 174 46.59 -0.38 -19.33
C SER A 174 46.12 -0.40 -17.87
N GLN A 175 44.92 -0.90 -17.55
CA GLN A 175 44.37 -0.94 -16.19
C GLN A 175 44.19 -2.36 -15.64
N MET A 176 44.46 -3.38 -16.46
CA MET A 176 44.53 -4.78 -16.06
C MET A 176 45.99 -5.22 -15.87
N ILE A 177 46.30 -5.78 -14.70
CA ILE A 177 47.59 -6.37 -14.35
C ILE A 177 47.41 -7.88 -14.32
N ILE A 178 48.04 -8.58 -15.26
CA ILE A 178 48.06 -10.05 -15.26
C ILE A 178 49.31 -10.50 -14.52
N VAL A 179 49.12 -11.32 -13.48
CA VAL A 179 50.18 -11.88 -12.65
C VAL A 179 50.25 -13.37 -12.91
N ASP A 180 51.32 -13.83 -13.58
CA ASP A 180 51.60 -15.26 -13.64
C ASP A 180 52.13 -15.73 -12.29
N ASN A 181 51.34 -16.54 -11.60
CA ASN A 181 51.64 -17.05 -10.28
C ASN A 181 51.92 -18.57 -10.27
N ASN A 182 52.36 -19.13 -11.41
CA ASN A 182 52.87 -20.50 -11.44
C ASN A 182 54.13 -20.63 -10.59
N ASN A 183 55.15 -19.79 -10.87
CA ASN A 183 56.44 -19.73 -10.18
C ASN A 183 56.86 -18.27 -9.91
N ALA A 184 55.95 -17.42 -9.42
CA ALA A 184 56.21 -15.99 -9.27
C ALA A 184 57.42 -15.72 -8.36
N SER A 185 58.48 -15.13 -8.94
CA SER A 185 59.64 -14.64 -8.20
C SER A 185 59.29 -13.38 -7.38
N GLU A 186 60.09 -13.08 -6.36
CA GLU A 186 59.94 -11.82 -5.62
C GLU A 186 60.02 -10.59 -6.53
N ASP A 187 60.88 -10.63 -7.56
CA ASP A 187 60.98 -9.57 -8.57
C ASP A 187 59.65 -9.34 -9.33
N THR A 188 58.94 -10.42 -9.67
CA THR A 188 57.62 -10.34 -10.33
C THR A 188 56.60 -9.66 -9.42
N LEU A 189 56.58 -10.01 -8.13
CA LEU A 189 55.68 -9.39 -7.16
C LEU A 189 56.04 -7.94 -6.86
N ASN A 190 57.33 -7.59 -6.84
CA ASN A 190 57.82 -6.22 -6.67
C ASN A 190 57.43 -5.32 -7.86
N LYS A 191 57.47 -5.84 -9.08
CA LYS A 191 56.96 -5.15 -10.27
C LYS A 191 55.46 -4.87 -10.17
N VAL A 192 54.68 -5.87 -9.74
CA VAL A 192 53.23 -5.69 -9.53
C VAL A 192 52.95 -4.69 -8.41
N TYR A 193 53.66 -4.80 -7.27
CA TYR A 193 53.57 -3.85 -6.16
C TYR A 193 53.84 -2.42 -6.61
N THR A 194 54.92 -2.21 -7.38
CA THR A 194 55.29 -0.89 -7.92
C THR A 194 54.19 -0.34 -8.83
N LYS A 195 53.63 -1.19 -9.70
CA LYS A 195 52.55 -0.81 -10.61
C LYS A 195 51.26 -0.44 -9.86
N VAL A 196 50.86 -1.25 -8.87
CA VAL A 196 49.70 -0.97 -8.00
C VAL A 196 49.93 0.33 -7.22
N ARG A 197 51.12 0.52 -6.63
CA ARG A 197 51.49 1.74 -5.90
C ARG A 197 51.40 2.99 -6.77
N ASN A 198 51.82 2.89 -8.03
CA ASN A 198 51.72 3.98 -8.99
C ASN A 198 50.25 4.31 -9.31
N TYR A 199 49.38 3.31 -9.45
CA TYR A 199 47.94 3.55 -9.66
C TYR A 199 47.25 4.14 -8.43
N VAL A 200 47.62 3.70 -7.22
CA VAL A 200 47.13 4.28 -5.97
C VAL A 200 47.49 5.76 -5.91
N ARG A 201 48.77 6.09 -6.13
CA ARG A 201 49.28 7.47 -6.04
C ARG A 201 48.88 8.37 -7.20
N ALA A 202 48.37 7.81 -8.30
CA ALA A 202 47.97 8.60 -9.45
C ALA A 202 46.83 9.56 -9.05
N PRO A 203 46.86 10.83 -9.49
CA PRO A 203 45.80 11.78 -9.21
C PRO A 203 44.46 11.23 -9.71
N VAL A 204 43.37 11.54 -9.00
CA VAL A 204 42.04 11.09 -9.39
C VAL A 204 41.67 11.77 -10.71
N LYS A 205 41.26 10.97 -11.70
CA LYS A 205 40.95 11.48 -13.05
C LYS A 205 39.52 12.01 -13.15
N SER A 206 38.58 11.35 -12.49
CA SER A 206 37.14 11.68 -12.56
C SER A 206 36.83 13.07 -12.00
N TYR A 207 36.09 13.87 -12.77
CA TYR A 207 35.57 15.16 -12.33
C TYR A 207 34.65 15.04 -11.11
N ILE A 208 33.80 14.00 -11.05
CA ILE A 208 32.89 13.73 -9.93
C ILE A 208 33.68 13.62 -8.62
N ALA A 209 34.78 12.85 -8.66
CA ALA A 209 35.63 12.66 -7.51
C ALA A 209 36.38 13.93 -7.14
N LYS A 210 36.92 14.68 -8.11
CA LYS A 210 37.57 15.99 -7.87
C LYS A 210 36.62 16.98 -7.19
N ARG A 211 35.40 17.12 -7.71
CA ARG A 211 34.35 17.99 -7.16
C ARG A 211 33.93 17.56 -5.75
N TRP A 212 33.78 16.25 -5.51
CA TRP A 212 33.50 15.73 -4.17
C TRP A 212 34.63 16.04 -3.20
N MET A 213 35.89 15.82 -3.60
CA MET A 213 37.06 16.12 -2.78
C MET A 213 37.15 17.62 -2.48
N GLU A 214 36.91 18.48 -3.46
CA GLU A 214 36.88 19.93 -3.28
C GLU A 214 35.81 20.36 -2.29
N ASN A 215 34.59 19.79 -2.39
CA ASN A 215 33.51 20.05 -1.44
C ASN A 215 33.85 19.59 -0.01
N GLU A 216 34.43 18.41 0.14
CA GLU A 216 34.84 17.90 1.46
C GLU A 216 36.00 18.69 2.06
N LEU A 217 36.97 19.10 1.24
CA LEU A 217 38.04 20.01 1.66
C LEU A 217 37.49 21.40 2.00
N ARG A 218 36.50 21.90 1.27
CA ARG A 218 35.81 23.17 1.56
C ARG A 218 35.07 23.09 2.89
N LYS A 219 34.32 22.01 3.16
CA LYS A 219 33.67 21.77 4.46
C LYS A 219 34.68 21.72 5.60
N LYS A 220 35.80 21.00 5.42
CA LYS A 220 36.89 20.95 6.41
C LYS A 220 37.56 22.31 6.63
N ARG A 221 37.77 23.11 5.57
CA ARG A 221 38.34 24.47 5.66
C ARG A 221 37.41 25.45 6.37
N LEU A 222 36.10 25.31 6.16
CA LEU A 222 35.06 26.14 6.79
C LEU A 222 34.65 25.67 8.20
N GLY A 223 35.21 24.56 8.69
CA GLY A 223 34.83 23.97 9.99
C GLY A 223 33.39 23.44 10.03
N ILE A 224 32.74 23.30 8.88
CA ILE A 224 31.34 22.84 8.76
C ILE A 224 31.33 21.32 8.97
N ARG A 225 30.93 20.88 10.17
CA ARG A 225 30.43 19.52 10.39
C ARG A 225 29.09 19.38 9.66
N GLU A 226 28.71 18.17 9.21
CA GLU A 226 27.35 17.91 8.69
C GLU A 226 26.34 18.60 9.61
N SER A 227 25.40 19.34 9.04
CA SER A 227 24.36 20.01 9.83
C SER A 227 23.71 18.94 10.69
N VAL A 228 23.72 19.15 12.01
CA VAL A 228 23.16 18.16 12.95
C VAL A 228 21.67 17.95 12.64
N ASN A 229 21.01 18.92 11.99
CA ASN A 229 19.63 18.81 11.51
C ASN A 229 19.41 17.78 10.40
N ASP A 230 20.43 17.42 9.63
CA ASP A 230 20.32 16.40 8.58
C ASP A 230 20.45 14.97 9.16
N MET A 231 20.79 14.86 10.45
CA MET A 231 20.91 13.59 11.15
C MET A 231 19.54 12.95 11.36
N THR A 232 19.36 11.75 10.81
CA THR A 232 18.13 10.95 10.94
C THR A 232 18.44 9.51 11.33
N HIS A 233 17.51 8.89 12.04
CA HIS A 233 17.56 7.46 12.36
C HIS A 233 16.94 6.63 11.23
N PRO A 234 17.51 5.45 10.86
CA PRO A 234 16.91 4.52 9.91
C PRO A 234 15.46 4.13 10.25
N LYS A 235 14.61 4.00 9.23
CA LYS A 235 13.22 3.54 9.40
C LYS A 235 13.17 2.10 9.93
N THR A 236 12.13 1.80 10.72
CA THR A 236 11.84 0.47 11.24
C THR A 236 10.71 -0.20 10.45
N GLU A 237 10.63 -1.53 10.45
CA GLU A 237 9.58 -2.24 9.72
C GLU A 237 8.17 -1.89 10.25
N PRO A 238 7.22 -1.50 9.37
CA PRO A 238 5.86 -1.17 9.81
C PRO A 238 5.13 -2.43 10.33
N LYS A 239 4.25 -2.24 11.32
CA LYS A 239 3.36 -3.30 11.82
C LYS A 239 1.89 -2.95 11.52
N PRO A 240 1.04 -3.96 11.23
CA PRO A 240 -0.39 -3.72 11.05
C PRO A 240 -1.03 -3.26 12.37
N VAL A 241 -2.04 -2.39 12.26
CA VAL A 241 -2.89 -1.94 13.38
C VAL A 241 -4.30 -2.44 13.10
N ASN A 242 -4.79 -3.32 13.96
CA ASN A 242 -6.15 -3.88 13.92
C ASN A 242 -6.91 -3.42 15.17
N ASN A 243 -8.24 -3.60 15.22
CA ASN A 243 -9.09 -3.29 16.39
C ASN A 243 -9.08 -1.79 16.78
N VAL A 244 -8.93 -0.92 15.78
CA VAL A 244 -9.02 0.53 15.92
C VAL A 244 -10.07 1.03 14.93
N VAL A 245 -11.04 1.79 15.42
CA VAL A 245 -12.14 2.38 14.66
C VAL A 245 -11.74 3.78 14.20
N GLY A 246 -12.03 4.11 12.94
CA GLY A 246 -11.65 5.40 12.34
C GLY A 246 -10.21 5.44 11.81
N ASP A 247 -9.80 6.60 11.30
CA ASP A 247 -8.47 6.79 10.69
C ASP A 247 -7.46 7.29 11.72
N TRP A 248 -6.88 6.36 12.48
CA TRP A 248 -5.86 6.65 13.49
C TRP A 248 -4.60 7.32 12.93
N LYS A 249 -4.37 7.29 11.60
CA LYS A 249 -3.23 8.00 10.99
C LYS A 249 -3.41 9.51 10.96
N ASN A 250 -4.65 9.98 11.12
CA ASN A 250 -4.99 11.40 11.20
C ASN A 250 -4.89 11.96 12.62
N ILE A 251 -4.41 11.16 13.58
CA ILE A 251 -4.04 11.71 14.90
C ILE A 251 -2.95 12.76 14.67
N ASP A 252 -3.28 14.01 15.02
CA ASP A 252 -2.33 15.11 14.92
C ASP A 252 -1.19 14.91 15.93
N VAL A 253 0.02 14.82 15.39
CA VAL A 253 1.28 14.61 16.11
C VAL A 253 2.23 15.70 15.63
N PRO A 254 2.67 16.62 16.51
CA PRO A 254 3.58 17.69 16.13
C PRO A 254 4.91 17.13 15.62
N SER A 255 5.62 17.91 14.82
CA SER A 255 6.98 17.52 14.43
C SER A 255 7.91 17.66 15.64
N PRO A 256 8.89 16.75 15.83
CA PRO A 256 9.91 16.96 16.84
C PRO A 256 10.73 18.21 16.54
N THR A 257 11.30 18.81 17.58
CA THR A 257 12.19 19.96 17.45
C THR A 257 13.43 19.60 16.63
N LEU A 258 14.00 20.61 15.95
CA LEU A 258 15.22 20.45 15.16
C LEU A 258 16.39 20.03 16.08
N ASN A 259 17.33 19.26 15.53
CA ASN A 259 18.41 18.66 16.32
C ASN A 259 19.36 19.71 16.92
N ASP A 260 19.53 20.86 16.27
CA ASP A 260 20.37 21.97 16.74
C ASP A 260 19.61 23.07 17.51
N SER A 261 18.30 22.90 17.71
CA SER A 261 17.46 23.91 18.35
C SER A 261 17.77 24.07 19.84
N GLU A 262 17.50 25.26 20.39
CA GLU A 262 17.72 25.53 21.82
C GLU A 262 16.81 24.68 22.70
N GLU A 263 15.63 24.30 22.22
CA GLU A 263 14.72 23.39 22.90
C GLU A 263 15.34 21.99 23.01
N THR A 264 15.90 21.45 21.92
CA THR A 264 16.56 20.13 21.94
C THR A 264 17.79 20.14 22.86
N LYS A 265 18.59 21.21 22.82
CA LYS A 265 19.73 21.37 23.75
C LYS A 265 19.26 21.42 25.21
N SER A 266 18.19 22.18 25.48
CA SER A 266 17.60 22.29 26.81
C SER A 266 17.08 20.94 27.31
N GLU A 267 16.43 20.14 26.45
CA GLU A 267 16.02 18.77 26.78
C GLU A 267 17.22 17.90 27.16
N MET A 268 18.31 17.95 26.38
CA MET A 268 19.51 17.15 26.65
C MET A 268 20.24 17.59 27.93
N MET A 269 20.28 18.88 28.23
CA MET A 269 20.81 19.41 29.49
C MET A 269 19.96 19.01 30.69
N MET A 270 18.62 19.05 30.55
CA MET A 270 17.69 18.57 31.57
C MET A 270 17.92 17.08 31.84
N MET A 271 18.00 16.26 30.79
CA MET A 271 18.30 14.83 30.91
C MET A 271 19.60 14.56 31.66
N SER A 272 20.65 15.36 31.39
CA SER A 272 21.93 15.21 32.09
C SER A 272 21.81 15.39 33.60
N LYS A 273 20.92 16.28 34.07
CA LYS A 273 20.58 16.42 35.50
C LYS A 273 19.73 15.25 36.01
N LEU A 274 18.77 14.77 35.21
CA LEU A 274 17.93 13.62 35.56
C LEU A 274 18.76 12.34 35.77
N PHE A 275 19.86 12.18 35.04
CA PHE A 275 20.76 11.04 35.19
C PHE A 275 21.41 10.92 36.57
N GLU A 276 21.50 12.01 37.33
CA GLU A 276 22.03 12.04 38.70
C GLU A 276 21.08 11.38 39.70
N GLN A 277 19.79 11.29 39.36
CA GLN A 277 18.76 10.66 40.21
C GLN A 277 18.80 9.13 40.12
N ARG A 278 19.58 8.54 39.21
CA ARG A 278 19.64 7.09 39.02
C ARG A 278 20.28 6.41 40.22
N ASN A 279 19.53 5.52 40.85
CA ASN A 279 20.01 4.57 41.85
C ASN A 279 19.75 3.13 41.37
N ASN A 280 20.22 2.14 42.13
CA ASN A 280 20.09 0.72 41.75
C ASN A 280 18.62 0.29 41.56
N ALA A 281 17.68 0.82 42.35
CA ALA A 281 16.27 0.50 42.24
C ALA A 281 15.66 1.04 40.93
N ILE A 282 15.98 2.29 40.57
CA ILE A 282 15.54 2.90 39.30
C ILE A 282 16.15 2.16 38.12
N VAL A 283 17.45 1.82 38.18
CA VAL A 283 18.12 1.05 37.12
C VAL A 283 17.48 -0.32 36.93
N GLN A 284 17.07 -0.99 38.02
CA GLN A 284 16.38 -2.27 37.94
C GLN A 284 14.97 -2.11 37.36
N SER A 285 14.19 -1.13 37.84
CA SER A 285 12.87 -0.82 37.28
C SER A 285 12.93 -0.54 35.77
N ILE A 286 13.96 0.17 35.29
CA ILE A 286 14.18 0.41 33.86
C ILE A 286 14.42 -0.90 33.09
N LYS A 287 15.17 -1.86 33.65
CA LYS A 287 15.43 -3.16 33.03
C LYS A 287 14.15 -4.01 32.97
N ASP A 288 13.39 -4.03 34.05
CA ASP A 288 12.16 -4.83 34.15
C ASP A 288 11.10 -4.33 33.16
N HIS A 289 10.92 -3.00 33.07
CA HIS A 289 10.02 -2.37 32.10
C HIS A 289 10.51 -2.41 30.64
N ASP A 290 11.81 -2.64 30.40
CA ASP A 290 12.35 -2.88 29.05
C ASP A 290 12.04 -4.29 28.55
N GLN A 291 12.11 -5.29 29.44
CA GLN A 291 11.74 -6.67 29.13
C GLN A 291 10.24 -6.80 28.86
N GLU A 292 9.40 -6.32 29.78
CA GLU A 292 7.95 -6.32 29.62
C GLU A 292 7.34 -4.95 29.95
N VAL A 293 6.85 -4.27 28.90
CA VAL A 293 6.33 -2.89 28.95
C VAL A 293 5.16 -2.71 29.92
N PHE A 294 4.43 -3.78 30.22
CA PHE A 294 3.23 -3.78 31.06
C PHE A 294 3.47 -4.39 32.44
N TYR A 295 4.71 -4.75 32.79
CA TYR A 295 5.06 -5.44 34.04
C TYR A 295 4.50 -4.74 35.29
N GLY A 296 4.71 -3.43 35.43
CA GLY A 296 4.21 -2.68 36.58
C GLY A 296 2.68 -2.64 36.65
N ILE A 297 2.01 -2.49 35.51
CA ILE A 297 0.55 -2.46 35.40
C ILE A 297 -0.04 -3.83 35.74
N GLU A 298 0.47 -4.90 35.13
CA GLU A 298 0.03 -6.28 35.39
C GLU A 298 0.21 -6.67 36.85
N SER A 299 1.38 -6.39 37.43
CA SER A 299 1.67 -6.66 38.84
C SER A 299 0.68 -5.94 39.77
N TYR A 300 0.30 -4.70 39.41
CA TYR A 300 -0.71 -3.94 40.15
C TYR A 300 -2.11 -4.56 40.02
N LEU A 301 -2.53 -4.92 38.79
CA LEU A 301 -3.83 -5.57 38.57
C LEU A 301 -3.94 -6.89 39.36
N MET A 302 -2.89 -7.72 39.33
CA MET A 302 -2.80 -8.95 40.13
C MET A 302 -2.87 -8.66 41.64
N LYS A 303 -2.08 -7.70 42.14
CA LYS A 303 -2.01 -7.37 43.57
C LYS A 303 -3.36 -6.94 44.16
N TYR A 304 -4.15 -6.21 43.37
CA TYR A 304 -5.47 -5.72 43.79
C TYR A 304 -6.62 -6.61 43.32
N ASN A 305 -6.32 -7.79 42.76
CA ASN A 305 -7.30 -8.76 42.28
C ASN A 305 -8.31 -8.16 41.29
N LEU A 306 -7.83 -7.28 40.40
CA LEU A 306 -8.62 -6.66 39.34
C LEU A 306 -8.63 -7.59 38.12
N GLU A 307 -9.79 -7.80 37.53
CA GLU A 307 -9.94 -8.72 36.40
C GLU A 307 -9.24 -8.18 35.14
N TYR A 308 -8.46 -9.03 34.47
CA TYR A 308 -7.84 -8.68 33.21
C TYR A 308 -7.53 -9.94 32.41
N THR A 309 -7.48 -9.79 31.08
CA THR A 309 -7.00 -10.86 30.20
C THR A 309 -5.63 -10.49 29.63
N MET A 310 -4.73 -11.47 29.59
CA MET A 310 -3.44 -11.30 28.90
C MET A 310 -3.66 -11.01 27.41
N LYS A 311 -4.78 -11.46 26.83
CA LYS A 311 -5.13 -11.19 25.43
C LYS A 311 -5.38 -9.70 25.18
N ASP A 312 -6.07 -9.00 26.07
CA ASP A 312 -6.31 -7.56 25.96
C ASP A 312 -5.02 -6.76 26.06
N ILE A 313 -4.17 -7.08 27.06
CA ILE A 313 -2.84 -6.48 27.23
C ILE A 313 -2.02 -6.65 25.94
N GLN A 314 -1.97 -7.87 25.38
CA GLN A 314 -1.22 -8.15 24.16
C GLN A 314 -1.80 -7.45 22.93
N ASN A 315 -3.13 -7.30 22.84
CA ASN A 315 -3.78 -6.58 21.76
C ASN A 315 -3.47 -5.08 21.83
N LEU A 316 -3.56 -4.46 23.01
CA LEU A 316 -3.21 -3.06 23.24
C LEU A 316 -1.72 -2.81 22.94
N LYS A 317 -0.84 -3.71 23.38
CA LYS A 317 0.61 -3.68 23.06
C LYS A 317 0.84 -3.69 21.54
N LYS A 318 0.15 -4.58 20.81
CA LYS A 318 0.25 -4.66 19.33
C LYS A 318 -0.25 -3.39 18.65
N ILE A 319 -1.40 -2.87 19.07
CA ILE A 319 -1.97 -1.62 18.56
C ILE A 319 -0.97 -0.47 18.76
N GLY A 320 -0.50 -0.28 20.00
CA GLY A 320 0.46 0.77 20.33
C GLY A 320 1.78 0.62 19.55
N SER A 321 2.27 -0.61 19.38
CA SER A 321 3.47 -0.90 18.59
C SER A 321 3.31 -0.57 17.10
N GLY A 322 2.14 -0.81 16.51
CA GLY A 322 1.86 -0.45 15.13
C GLY A 322 1.74 1.06 14.91
N VAL A 323 0.99 1.74 15.77
CA VAL A 323 0.79 3.19 15.71
C VAL A 323 2.11 3.93 15.90
N VAL A 324 2.90 3.56 16.92
CA VAL A 324 4.18 4.25 17.19
C VAL A 324 5.17 4.08 16.03
N ARG A 325 5.23 2.90 15.39
CA ARG A 325 6.16 2.64 14.28
C ARG A 325 5.83 3.47 13.04
N HIS A 326 4.54 3.77 12.82
CA HIS A 326 4.12 4.68 11.76
C HIS A 326 4.70 6.08 11.96
N PHE A 327 4.49 6.68 13.15
CA PHE A 327 4.99 8.01 13.46
C PHE A 327 6.54 8.07 13.57
N LYS A 328 7.18 7.02 14.11
CA LYS A 328 8.65 6.89 14.10
C LYS A 328 9.23 6.94 12.68
N ASN A 329 8.58 6.28 11.73
CA ASN A 329 9.01 6.30 10.33
C ASN A 329 8.69 7.61 9.59
N LYS A 330 7.72 8.39 10.09
CA LYS A 330 7.39 9.73 9.58
C LYS A 330 8.47 10.73 9.96
N PHE A 331 8.92 10.72 11.22
CA PHE A 331 9.82 11.75 11.75
C PHE A 331 11.29 11.34 11.82
N GLN A 332 11.61 10.05 11.93
CA GLN A 332 12.99 9.53 11.90
C GLN A 332 13.96 10.24 12.87
N ARG A 333 13.47 10.75 14.01
CA ARG A 333 14.29 11.51 14.97
C ARG A 333 15.45 10.64 15.51
N PRO A 334 16.70 11.14 15.50
CA PRO A 334 17.83 10.46 16.15
C PRO A 334 17.59 10.35 17.66
N ARG A 335 18.23 9.38 18.31
CA ARG A 335 18.15 9.18 19.77
C ARG A 335 19.02 10.21 20.51
N PRO A 336 18.75 10.49 21.80
CA PRO A 336 19.54 11.43 22.60
C PRO A 336 21.04 11.12 22.64
N TYR A 337 21.41 9.84 22.80
CA TYR A 337 22.82 9.42 22.83
C TYR A 337 23.50 9.58 21.46
N GLU A 338 22.78 9.30 20.35
CA GLU A 338 23.32 9.48 19.00
C GLU A 338 23.59 10.96 18.70
N LEU A 339 22.65 11.83 19.10
CA LEU A 339 22.80 13.27 18.96
C LEU A 339 23.92 13.80 19.86
N ALA A 340 24.04 13.31 21.09
CA ALA A 340 25.12 13.68 21.99
C ALA A 340 26.50 13.31 21.44
N ASP A 341 26.63 12.11 20.86
CA ASP A 341 27.86 11.66 20.18
C ASP A 341 28.20 12.57 19.00
N ALA A 342 27.22 12.93 18.17
CA ALA A 342 27.39 13.85 17.05
C ALA A 342 27.82 15.26 17.50
N LEU A 343 27.27 15.73 18.63
CA LEU A 343 27.61 17.01 19.27
C LEU A 343 28.90 16.95 20.08
N ASN A 344 29.51 15.76 20.24
CA ASN A 344 30.65 15.52 21.13
C ASN A 344 30.38 16.01 22.57
N MET A 345 29.14 15.83 23.03
CA MET A 345 28.67 16.19 24.36
C MET A 345 28.83 14.99 25.30
N LYS A 346 29.35 15.22 26.52
CA LYS A 346 29.39 14.19 27.55
C LYS A 346 27.96 13.84 27.98
N PHE A 347 27.51 12.63 27.68
CA PHE A 347 26.14 12.19 27.93
C PHE A 347 26.12 10.80 28.56
N ASN A 348 25.77 10.73 29.85
CA ASN A 348 25.90 9.52 30.66
C ASN A 348 24.68 8.58 30.50
N HIS A 349 24.38 8.12 29.30
CA HIS A 349 23.26 7.19 29.06
C HIS A 349 23.56 5.77 29.60
N MET A 350 22.52 4.97 29.86
CA MET A 350 22.65 3.56 30.24
C MET A 350 23.02 2.70 29.02
N GLU A 351 23.66 1.55 29.27
CA GLU A 351 24.00 0.57 28.23
C GLU A 351 22.77 0.15 27.40
N LEU A 352 22.98 -0.08 26.10
CA LEU A 352 21.90 -0.48 25.19
C LEU A 352 21.61 -1.97 25.38
N ILE A 353 20.63 -2.28 26.25
CA ILE A 353 20.30 -3.64 26.67
C ILE A 353 19.34 -4.40 25.74
N SER A 354 18.64 -3.73 24.80
CA SER A 354 17.68 -4.37 23.88
C SER A 354 17.64 -3.76 22.49
N ASP A 355 16.96 -4.44 21.56
CA ASP A 355 16.77 -3.96 20.17
C ASP A 355 15.80 -2.76 20.08
N SER A 356 15.09 -2.44 21.16
CA SER A 356 14.11 -1.33 21.16
C SER A 356 14.77 0.04 20.96
N MET A 357 16.04 0.18 21.36
CA MET A 357 16.85 1.39 21.20
C MET A 357 17.33 1.57 19.75
N LYS A 358 17.35 0.52 18.94
CA LYS A 358 17.78 0.53 17.53
C LYS A 358 16.71 1.03 16.55
N THR A 359 15.73 1.78 17.04
CA THR A 359 14.61 2.32 16.24
C THR A 359 14.52 3.84 16.43
N PRO A 360 13.89 4.61 15.52
CA PRO A 360 13.81 6.07 15.67
C PRO A 360 13.22 6.50 17.01
N SER A 361 13.58 7.69 17.51
CA SER A 361 13.22 8.13 18.86
C SER A 361 11.75 8.57 18.97
N TYR A 362 11.28 9.43 18.07
CA TYR A 362 9.99 10.13 18.25
C TYR A 362 8.82 9.46 17.51
N PRO A 363 7.67 9.20 18.16
CA PRO A 363 7.40 9.30 19.61
C PRO A 363 7.86 8.02 20.35
N SER A 364 7.90 8.06 21.70
CA SER A 364 8.31 6.91 22.53
C SER A 364 7.31 5.76 22.47
N GLY A 365 7.80 4.57 22.11
CA GLY A 365 6.96 3.38 22.00
C GLY A 365 6.57 2.78 23.34
N HIS A 366 7.47 2.83 24.33
CA HIS A 366 7.19 2.31 25.67
C HIS A 366 6.16 3.18 26.36
N SER A 367 6.33 4.50 26.29
CA SER A 367 5.38 5.46 26.85
C SER A 367 3.99 5.35 26.24
N LEU A 368 3.89 5.18 24.91
CA LEU A 368 2.60 4.99 24.24
C LEU A 368 1.94 3.66 24.66
N GLN A 369 2.68 2.55 24.61
CA GLN A 369 2.14 1.22 24.92
C GLN A 369 1.70 1.11 26.39
N SER A 370 2.54 1.52 27.35
CA SER A 370 2.20 1.49 28.78
C SER A 370 1.02 2.39 29.09
N ARG A 371 1.00 3.62 28.53
CA ARG A 371 -0.11 4.57 28.74
C ARG A 371 -1.41 4.05 28.15
N LEU A 372 -1.39 3.46 26.96
CA LEU A 372 -2.60 2.93 26.33
C LEU A 372 -3.23 1.82 27.17
N ILE A 373 -2.41 0.95 27.76
CA ILE A 373 -2.86 -0.11 28.66
C ILE A 373 -3.42 0.48 29.96
N ALA A 374 -2.73 1.45 30.56
CA ALA A 374 -3.20 2.12 31.78
C ALA A 374 -4.50 2.90 31.58
N GLU A 375 -4.67 3.59 30.44
CA GLU A 375 -5.92 4.30 30.14
C GLU A 375 -7.09 3.33 29.88
N PHE A 376 -6.82 2.16 29.28
CA PHE A 376 -7.84 1.12 29.10
C PHE A 376 -8.32 0.57 30.44
N TYR A 377 -7.41 0.05 31.28
CA TYR A 377 -7.80 -0.46 32.60
C TYR A 377 -8.23 0.64 33.56
N GLY A 378 -7.77 1.88 33.39
CA GLY A 378 -8.24 3.03 34.14
C GLY A 378 -9.69 3.42 33.79
N LYS A 379 -10.17 3.13 32.57
CA LYS A 379 -11.59 3.24 32.21
C LYS A 379 -12.43 2.14 32.88
N LEU A 380 -11.91 0.92 32.94
CA LEU A 380 -12.58 -0.22 33.60
C LEU A 380 -12.59 -0.10 35.12
N TYR A 381 -11.51 0.43 35.71
CA TYR A 381 -11.31 0.58 37.14
C TYR A 381 -11.02 2.03 37.52
N PRO A 382 -12.02 2.94 37.49
CA PRO A 382 -11.80 4.37 37.74
C PRO A 382 -11.11 4.69 39.06
N LYS A 383 -11.37 3.91 40.13
CA LYS A 383 -10.72 4.06 41.45
C LYS A 383 -9.22 3.77 41.43
N HIS A 384 -8.75 2.94 40.48
CA HIS A 384 -7.35 2.55 40.34
C HIS A 384 -6.64 3.31 39.22
N LYS A 385 -7.37 4.12 38.44
CA LYS A 385 -6.87 4.84 37.27
C LYS A 385 -5.59 5.62 37.57
N GLN A 386 -5.54 6.35 38.68
CA GLN A 386 -4.39 7.18 39.02
C GLN A 386 -3.12 6.35 39.23
N ASN A 387 -3.19 5.26 39.98
CA ASN A 387 -2.06 4.37 40.21
C ASN A 387 -1.60 3.66 38.93
N LEU A 388 -2.55 3.24 38.07
CA LEU A 388 -2.24 2.66 36.76
C LEU A 388 -1.53 3.67 35.84
N ILE A 389 -1.97 4.93 35.89
CA ILE A 389 -1.35 6.04 35.17
C ILE A 389 0.09 6.26 35.66
N GLU A 390 0.32 6.29 36.97
CA GLU A 390 1.64 6.49 37.55
C GLU A 390 2.62 5.36 37.16
N LEU A 391 2.18 4.11 37.18
CA LEU A 391 2.98 2.97 36.72
C LEU A 391 3.34 3.06 35.23
N SER A 392 2.41 3.57 34.40
CA SER A 392 2.70 3.78 32.99
C SER A 392 3.71 4.90 32.75
N ASP A 393 3.69 5.94 33.59
CA ASP A 393 4.66 7.03 33.57
C ASP A 393 6.02 6.59 34.07
N GLU A 394 6.09 5.73 35.08
CA GLU A 394 7.35 5.12 35.53
C GLU A 394 8.03 4.37 34.37
N CYS A 395 7.28 3.54 33.64
CA CYS A 395 7.78 2.83 32.45
C CYS A 395 8.28 3.79 31.37
N GLY A 396 7.50 4.83 31.06
CA GLY A 396 7.82 5.79 30.00
C GLY A 396 8.99 6.70 30.35
N TYR A 397 8.97 7.27 31.55
CA TYR A 397 9.98 8.19 32.08
C TYR A 397 11.28 7.47 32.42
N GLY A 398 11.22 6.19 32.80
CA GLY A 398 12.41 5.34 32.93
C GLY A 398 13.27 5.33 31.67
N ARG A 399 12.67 5.42 30.46
CA ARG A 399 13.41 5.53 29.19
C ARG A 399 14.13 6.87 29.02
N VAL A 400 13.59 7.93 29.62
CA VAL A 400 14.21 9.26 29.65
C VAL A 400 15.40 9.23 30.62
N LEU A 401 15.20 8.69 31.83
CA LEU A 401 16.27 8.49 32.83
C LEU A 401 17.40 7.60 32.30
N ALA A 402 17.09 6.60 31.47
CA ALA A 402 18.08 5.76 30.83
C ALA A 402 18.90 6.48 29.74
N GLY A 403 18.45 7.64 29.27
CA GLY A 403 19.08 8.37 28.16
C GLY A 403 18.73 7.84 26.77
N TRP A 404 17.66 7.06 26.64
CA TRP A 404 17.25 6.44 25.37
C TRP A 404 16.14 7.20 24.63
N HIS A 405 15.41 8.09 25.30
CA HIS A 405 14.33 8.91 24.74
C HIS A 405 14.39 10.34 25.30
N TYR A 406 13.98 11.33 24.49
CA TYR A 406 13.80 12.70 24.98
C TYR A 406 12.53 12.82 25.84
N PRO A 407 12.44 13.80 26.77
CA PRO A 407 11.20 14.12 27.47
C PRO A 407 10.02 14.35 26.52
N SER A 408 10.22 15.08 25.42
CA SER A 408 9.21 15.27 24.36
C SER A 408 8.75 13.98 23.70
N ASP A 409 9.64 12.98 23.52
CA ASP A 409 9.23 11.68 22.97
C ASP A 409 8.25 10.97 23.92
N HIS A 410 8.48 11.07 25.23
CA HIS A 410 7.63 10.49 26.27
C HIS A 410 6.28 11.18 26.31
N ILE A 411 6.27 12.52 26.39
CA ILE A 411 5.07 13.35 26.41
C ILE A 411 4.19 13.06 25.20
N GLU A 412 4.78 13.01 24.00
CA GLU A 412 3.98 12.76 22.81
C GLU A 412 3.49 11.31 22.72
N GLY A 413 4.29 10.34 23.18
CA GLY A 413 3.81 8.96 23.32
C GLY A 413 2.55 8.86 24.19
N VAL A 414 2.51 9.63 25.29
CA VAL A 414 1.34 9.73 26.18
C VAL A 414 0.15 10.42 25.50
N ASN A 415 0.38 11.53 24.80
CA ASN A 415 -0.68 12.26 24.08
C ASN A 415 -1.36 11.39 23.02
N ILE A 416 -0.57 10.64 22.25
CA ILE A 416 -1.11 9.73 21.25
C ILE A 416 -1.95 8.64 21.91
N ALA A 417 -1.50 8.05 23.01
CA ALA A 417 -2.25 7.03 23.72
C ALA A 417 -3.61 7.55 24.24
N LYS A 418 -3.65 8.78 24.78
CA LYS A 418 -4.89 9.45 25.23
C LYS A 418 -5.89 9.71 24.10
N LYS A 419 -5.41 10.00 22.88
CA LYS A 419 -6.28 10.14 21.70
C LYS A 419 -6.72 8.75 21.18
N LEU A 420 -5.79 7.81 21.15
CA LEU A 420 -5.97 6.48 20.58
C LEU A 420 -6.95 5.62 21.38
N ILE A 421 -7.01 5.75 22.71
CA ILE A 421 -7.90 4.94 23.56
C ILE A 421 -9.40 5.13 23.25
N ASN A 422 -9.78 6.24 22.61
CA ASN A 422 -11.17 6.47 22.18
C ASN A 422 -11.48 5.80 20.82
N MET A 423 -10.46 5.34 20.12
CA MET A 423 -10.55 4.63 18.84
C MET A 423 -10.37 3.12 19.01
N VAL A 424 -9.80 2.65 20.13
CA VAL A 424 -9.61 1.23 20.40
C VAL A 424 -10.95 0.55 20.64
N ASN A 425 -11.26 -0.48 19.84
CA ASN A 425 -12.40 -1.36 20.04
C ASN A 425 -11.89 -2.78 20.34
N LEU A 426 -11.72 -3.08 21.62
CA LEU A 426 -11.49 -4.44 22.10
C LEU A 426 -12.84 -5.13 22.34
N GLN A 427 -13.67 -5.24 21.30
CA GLN A 427 -14.75 -6.22 21.34
C GLN A 427 -14.19 -7.55 20.82
N GLU A 428 -14.02 -8.49 21.73
CA GLU A 428 -14.29 -9.88 21.36
C GLU A 428 -15.77 -10.00 20.99
N SER A 429 -16.05 -10.95 20.11
CA SER A 429 -17.37 -11.53 19.96
C SER A 429 -17.84 -12.11 21.29
N ILE A 430 -18.40 -11.26 22.15
CA ILE A 430 -19.13 -11.64 23.34
C ILE A 430 -20.50 -12.09 22.84
N ILE A 431 -20.73 -13.40 22.84
CA ILE A 431 -22.00 -14.15 22.85
C ILE A 431 -21.80 -15.41 21.98
N ASP A 432 -21.44 -16.50 22.64
CA ASP A 432 -21.72 -17.85 22.13
C ASP A 432 -23.22 -18.08 22.30
N ILE A 433 -23.97 -17.88 21.22
CA ILE A 433 -25.42 -18.06 21.21
C ILE A 433 -25.71 -19.52 21.61
N PRO A 434 -26.50 -19.77 22.66
CA PRO A 434 -26.92 -21.14 22.99
C PRO A 434 -27.70 -21.70 21.81
N ARG A 435 -27.23 -22.83 21.28
CA ARG A 435 -27.85 -23.56 20.18
C ARG A 435 -28.80 -24.60 20.73
N ARG A 436 -29.86 -24.92 19.98
CA ARG A 436 -30.79 -26.00 20.37
C ARG A 436 -30.11 -27.38 20.33
N THR A 437 -29.15 -27.55 19.43
CA THR A 437 -28.46 -28.81 19.14
C THR A 437 -26.94 -28.68 19.29
N TYR A 438 -26.26 -29.79 19.53
CA TYR A 438 -24.80 -29.94 19.38
C TYR A 438 -24.39 -29.78 17.90
N ALA A 439 -23.09 -29.69 17.60
CA ALA A 439 -22.59 -29.43 16.24
C ALA A 439 -23.05 -30.51 15.23
N PRO A 440 -23.98 -30.22 14.29
CA PRO A 440 -24.53 -31.24 13.38
C PRO A 440 -23.48 -31.77 12.39
N GLY A 441 -22.40 -31.03 12.19
CA GLY A 441 -21.26 -31.48 11.39
C GLY A 441 -20.36 -32.49 12.10
N VAL A 442 -20.49 -32.60 13.42
CA VAL A 442 -19.59 -33.37 14.31
C VAL A 442 -20.32 -34.52 15.00
N PHE A 443 -21.58 -34.31 15.38
CA PHE A 443 -22.41 -35.26 16.10
C PHE A 443 -23.62 -35.71 15.27
N ASP A 444 -23.97 -36.99 15.39
CA ASP A 444 -25.32 -37.54 15.16
C ASP A 444 -26.11 -37.46 16.47
N GLU A 445 -27.44 -37.54 16.40
CA GLU A 445 -28.34 -37.38 17.57
C GLU A 445 -28.08 -36.03 18.28
N GLU A 446 -27.75 -35.00 17.51
CA GLU A 446 -27.26 -33.70 17.99
C GLU A 446 -28.30 -32.89 18.77
N ASP A 447 -29.57 -33.18 18.57
CA ASP A 447 -30.71 -32.61 19.28
C ASP A 447 -30.96 -33.26 20.65
N THR A 448 -30.39 -34.43 20.88
CA THR A 448 -30.56 -35.18 22.13
C THR A 448 -29.58 -34.76 23.23
N ASN A 449 -29.83 -35.20 24.45
CA ASN A 449 -28.88 -35.05 25.56
C ASN A 449 -27.67 -35.99 25.46
N ASN A 450 -27.65 -36.89 24.47
CA ASN A 450 -26.63 -37.92 24.30
C ASN A 450 -26.11 -37.94 22.85
N PRO A 451 -25.55 -36.82 22.34
CA PRO A 451 -25.00 -36.77 21.00
C PRO A 451 -23.87 -37.79 20.82
N LYS A 452 -23.76 -38.37 19.63
CA LYS A 452 -22.73 -39.35 19.26
C LYS A 452 -21.85 -38.74 18.18
N ILE A 453 -20.53 -38.77 18.34
CA ILE A 453 -19.62 -38.31 17.29
C ILE A 453 -19.85 -39.14 16.02
N LYS A 454 -19.95 -38.47 14.88
CA LYS A 454 -20.19 -39.09 13.58
C LYS A 454 -19.13 -40.14 13.26
N PRO A 455 -19.49 -41.29 12.66
CA PRO A 455 -18.52 -42.31 12.26
C PRO A 455 -17.40 -41.78 11.34
N SER A 456 -17.71 -40.82 10.48
CA SER A 456 -16.74 -40.16 9.59
C SER A 456 -15.68 -39.36 10.35
N VAL A 457 -16.08 -38.67 11.41
CA VAL A 457 -15.20 -37.88 12.28
C VAL A 457 -14.37 -38.82 13.17
N ILE A 458 -14.97 -39.85 13.75
CA ILE A 458 -14.24 -40.89 14.51
C ILE A 458 -13.18 -41.54 13.63
N LYS A 459 -13.50 -41.87 12.37
CA LYS A 459 -12.55 -42.47 11.43
C LYS A 459 -11.36 -41.54 11.18
N LEU A 460 -11.61 -40.26 10.92
CA LEU A 460 -10.57 -39.26 10.71
C LEU A 460 -9.62 -39.17 11.92
N ILE A 461 -10.18 -39.15 13.13
CA ILE A 461 -9.41 -39.11 14.37
C ILE A 461 -8.60 -40.40 14.53
N LYS A 462 -9.21 -41.57 14.36
CA LYS A 462 -8.53 -42.87 14.53
C LYS A 462 -7.43 -43.10 13.50
N ASP A 463 -7.63 -42.69 12.25
CA ASP A 463 -6.61 -42.80 11.21
C ASP A 463 -5.39 -41.93 11.55
N GLN A 464 -5.61 -40.77 12.16
CA GLN A 464 -4.53 -39.91 12.64
C GLN A 464 -3.84 -40.46 13.90
N LEU A 465 -4.59 -41.02 14.86
CA LEU A 465 -4.02 -41.66 16.06
C LEU A 465 -3.12 -42.86 15.69
N LYS A 466 -3.48 -43.66 14.68
CA LYS A 466 -2.63 -44.75 14.16
C LYS A 466 -1.27 -44.27 13.63
N VAL A 467 -1.19 -43.03 13.15
CA VAL A 467 0.09 -42.44 12.74
C VAL A 467 0.94 -42.15 13.96
N PHE A 468 0.34 -41.60 15.03
CA PHE A 468 1.04 -41.27 16.26
C PHE A 468 1.49 -42.52 17.05
N GLU A 469 0.70 -43.59 17.04
CA GLU A 469 1.04 -44.88 17.68
C GLU A 469 2.32 -45.52 17.14
N LYS A 470 2.80 -45.11 15.96
CA LYS A 470 4.08 -45.58 15.40
C LYS A 470 5.30 -45.11 16.19
N GLU A 471 5.18 -43.99 16.92
CA GLU A 471 6.27 -43.45 17.73
C GLU A 471 6.25 -44.06 19.14
N TYR A 472 5.12 -43.90 19.83
CA TYR A 472 4.91 -44.42 21.18
C TYR A 472 3.47 -44.95 21.31
N PRO A 473 3.25 -46.01 22.11
CA PRO A 473 1.90 -46.49 22.39
C PRO A 473 1.04 -45.41 23.05
N ILE A 474 -0.20 -45.23 22.59
CA ILE A 474 -1.15 -44.30 23.19
C ILE A 474 -1.86 -45.00 24.35
N MET A 475 -1.84 -44.39 25.53
CA MET A 475 -2.53 -44.89 26.73
C MET A 475 -3.99 -44.45 26.77
N LYS A 476 -4.26 -43.18 26.47
CA LYS A 476 -5.60 -42.58 26.52
C LYS A 476 -5.72 -41.44 25.52
N TYR A 477 -6.94 -41.19 25.06
CA TYR A 477 -7.27 -40.00 24.30
C TYR A 477 -8.73 -39.60 24.55
N GLY A 478 -9.01 -38.30 24.53
CA GLY A 478 -10.31 -37.74 24.85
C GLY A 478 -10.53 -36.40 24.18
N LEU A 479 -11.78 -36.10 23.84
CA LEU A 479 -12.20 -34.81 23.32
C LEU A 479 -12.57 -33.91 24.50
N ILE A 480 -12.08 -32.68 24.49
CA ILE A 480 -12.41 -31.63 25.46
C ILE A 480 -12.80 -30.35 24.71
N GLY A 481 -13.39 -29.38 25.40
CA GLY A 481 -13.64 -28.03 24.87
C GLY A 481 -15.09 -27.70 24.55
N SER A 482 -15.32 -26.48 24.07
CA SER A 482 -16.64 -25.86 23.94
C SER A 482 -17.56 -26.53 22.90
N ILE A 483 -17.00 -27.26 21.93
CA ILE A 483 -17.76 -28.05 20.94
C ILE A 483 -18.63 -29.14 21.60
N LEU A 484 -18.28 -29.55 22.83
CA LEU A 484 -19.02 -30.49 23.66
C LEU A 484 -20.14 -29.83 24.48
N THR A 485 -20.43 -28.57 24.20
CA THR A 485 -21.52 -27.82 24.81
C THR A 485 -22.49 -27.37 23.73
N LYS A 486 -23.68 -26.90 24.11
CA LYS A 486 -24.61 -26.23 23.18
C LYS A 486 -24.21 -24.78 22.87
N ARG A 487 -23.06 -24.29 23.39
CA ARG A 487 -22.55 -22.93 23.22
C ARG A 487 -21.28 -22.94 22.36
N TYR A 488 -21.40 -23.44 21.14
CA TYR A 488 -20.27 -23.53 20.21
C TYR A 488 -20.46 -22.60 19.01
N ARG A 489 -19.35 -22.09 18.48
CA ARG A 489 -19.30 -21.29 17.25
C ARG A 489 -19.19 -22.21 16.03
N ASN A 490 -19.57 -21.72 14.85
CA ASN A 490 -19.44 -22.51 13.61
C ASN A 490 -17.99 -22.91 13.30
N ASP A 491 -17.01 -22.20 13.89
CA ASP A 491 -15.56 -22.45 13.78
C ASP A 491 -14.95 -23.05 15.05
N ALA A 492 -15.76 -23.52 16.01
CA ALA A 492 -15.24 -24.14 17.24
C ALA A 492 -14.39 -25.38 16.94
N ASP A 493 -13.27 -25.51 17.63
CA ASP A 493 -12.31 -26.60 17.47
C ASP A 493 -12.70 -27.88 18.21
N LEU A 494 -12.23 -29.01 17.68
CA LEU A 494 -12.19 -30.27 18.38
C LEU A 494 -10.81 -30.44 19.01
N ASP A 495 -10.73 -30.19 20.32
CA ASP A 495 -9.49 -30.34 21.09
C ASP A 495 -9.33 -31.77 21.62
N ILE A 496 -8.37 -32.50 21.07
CA ILE A 496 -8.13 -33.92 21.38
C ILE A 496 -6.85 -34.05 22.20
N ASN A 497 -7.01 -34.42 23.47
CA ASN A 497 -5.89 -34.80 24.31
C ASN A 497 -5.44 -36.23 23.97
N VAL A 498 -4.14 -36.43 23.79
CA VAL A 498 -3.52 -37.73 23.50
C VAL A 498 -2.40 -38.00 24.50
N LEU A 499 -2.59 -39.01 25.35
CA LEU A 499 -1.62 -39.45 26.36
C LEU A 499 -0.77 -40.60 25.82
N PHE A 500 0.54 -40.39 25.67
CA PHE A 500 1.51 -41.40 25.24
C PHE A 500 2.16 -42.12 26.42
N LYS A 501 2.47 -43.41 26.23
CA LYS A 501 3.24 -44.23 27.18
C LYS A 501 4.74 -43.98 26.99
N VAL A 502 5.28 -43.03 27.73
CA VAL A 502 6.71 -42.66 27.70
C VAL A 502 7.37 -42.90 29.08
N PRO A 503 8.61 -43.43 29.13
CA PRO A 503 9.37 -43.54 30.38
C PRO A 503 9.51 -42.21 31.11
N GLU A 504 9.42 -42.21 32.45
CA GLU A 504 9.32 -40.99 33.27
C GLU A 504 10.43 -39.97 33.05
N LYS A 505 11.67 -40.45 32.89
CA LYS A 505 12.85 -39.62 32.64
C LYS A 505 12.83 -38.88 31.29
N ASP A 506 12.05 -39.37 30.32
CA ASP A 506 12.08 -38.87 28.93
C ASP A 506 10.78 -38.11 28.57
N ARG A 507 9.82 -37.99 29.50
CA ARG A 507 8.46 -37.48 29.22
C ARG A 507 8.41 -36.08 28.61
N GLU A 508 9.17 -35.12 29.14
CA GLU A 508 9.13 -33.72 28.69
C GLU A 508 9.86 -33.51 27.35
N GLU A 509 10.99 -34.18 27.17
CA GLU A 509 11.77 -34.14 25.94
C GLU A 509 10.99 -34.77 24.79
N GLU A 510 10.45 -35.98 24.99
CA GLU A 510 9.68 -36.68 23.98
C GLU A 510 8.34 -35.99 23.67
N ARG A 511 7.66 -35.39 24.67
CA ARG A 511 6.47 -34.56 24.42
C ARG A 511 6.81 -33.41 23.47
N THR A 512 7.94 -32.75 23.69
CA THR A 512 8.40 -31.62 22.89
C THR A 512 8.77 -32.06 21.48
N LEU A 513 9.48 -33.19 21.34
CA LEU A 513 9.84 -33.77 20.04
C LEU A 513 8.61 -34.18 19.24
N LEU A 514 7.65 -34.89 19.84
CA LEU A 514 6.40 -35.28 19.19
C LEU A 514 5.59 -34.04 18.75
N SER A 515 5.53 -33.01 19.58
CA SER A 515 4.83 -31.75 19.26
C SER A 515 5.51 -31.01 18.12
N LEU A 516 6.84 -30.93 18.10
CA LEU A 516 7.60 -30.34 16.99
C LEU A 516 7.44 -31.15 15.69
N LYS A 517 7.40 -32.48 15.81
CA LYS A 517 7.27 -33.40 14.68
C LYS A 517 5.90 -33.31 14.03
N TYR A 518 4.80 -33.29 14.80
CA TYR A 518 3.45 -33.39 14.21
C TYR A 518 2.62 -32.10 14.28
N LEU A 519 2.84 -31.24 15.28
CA LEU A 519 1.97 -30.08 15.56
C LEU A 519 2.59 -28.73 15.14
N SER A 520 3.86 -28.72 14.75
CA SER A 520 4.58 -27.49 14.36
C SER A 520 4.10 -26.94 13.02
N THR A 521 3.84 -25.63 12.97
CA THR A 521 3.50 -24.89 11.73
C THR A 521 4.63 -24.86 10.70
N LYS A 522 5.86 -25.24 11.09
CA LYS A 522 7.01 -25.39 10.19
C LYS A 522 7.07 -26.76 9.51
N ASN A 523 6.25 -27.72 9.92
CA ASN A 523 6.14 -29.02 9.25
C ASN A 523 5.21 -28.88 8.02
N PRO A 524 5.65 -29.22 6.79
CA PRO A 524 4.79 -29.23 5.60
C PRO A 524 3.58 -30.16 5.70
N ASP A 525 3.64 -31.18 6.55
CA ASP A 525 2.55 -32.13 6.80
C ASP A 525 1.77 -31.83 8.11
N ASN A 526 1.83 -30.59 8.62
CA ASN A 526 1.16 -30.20 9.87
C ASN A 526 -0.32 -30.63 9.89
N ILE A 527 -0.68 -31.36 10.94
CA ILE A 527 -2.02 -31.92 11.11
C ILE A 527 -2.93 -31.03 11.97
N GLN A 528 -2.37 -30.01 12.61
CA GLN A 528 -3.09 -29.08 13.49
C GLN A 528 -3.98 -28.13 12.68
N GLY A 529 -5.24 -28.00 13.09
CA GLY A 529 -6.20 -27.10 12.46
C GLY A 529 -6.85 -27.64 11.19
N LYS A 530 -6.74 -28.95 10.90
CA LYS A 530 -7.40 -29.57 9.74
C LYS A 530 -8.92 -29.57 9.94
N LEU A 531 -9.65 -29.00 9.00
CA LEU A 531 -11.12 -28.92 9.05
C LEU A 531 -11.77 -30.30 8.87
N ILE A 532 -12.82 -30.58 9.63
CA ILE A 532 -13.71 -31.73 9.36
C ILE A 532 -14.38 -31.49 8.00
N PRO A 533 -14.29 -32.44 7.05
CA PRO A 533 -14.89 -32.29 5.72
C PRO A 533 -16.38 -31.91 5.77
N GLY A 534 -16.73 -30.81 5.10
CA GLY A 534 -18.11 -30.29 5.08
C GLY A 534 -18.45 -29.34 6.24
N THR A 535 -17.48 -29.01 7.10
CA THR A 535 -17.67 -28.08 8.24
C THR A 535 -16.54 -27.05 8.31
N GLN A 536 -16.66 -26.08 9.22
CA GLN A 536 -15.60 -25.13 9.57
C GLN A 536 -14.92 -25.46 10.90
N HIS A 537 -15.16 -26.65 11.46
CA HIS A 537 -14.58 -27.08 12.73
C HIS A 537 -13.16 -27.66 12.52
N PRO A 538 -12.09 -27.00 13.00
CA PRO A 538 -10.75 -27.55 12.96
C PRO A 538 -10.54 -28.63 14.03
N ILE A 539 -9.72 -29.63 13.73
CA ILE A 539 -9.24 -30.61 14.72
C ILE A 539 -7.87 -30.21 15.22
N ASN A 540 -7.74 -30.10 16.55
CA ASN A 540 -6.50 -29.80 17.25
C ASN A 540 -6.13 -30.96 18.18
N TYR A 541 -4.85 -31.31 18.22
CA TYR A 541 -4.31 -32.34 19.11
C TYR A 541 -3.38 -31.72 20.14
N TYR A 542 -3.44 -32.24 21.37
CA TYR A 542 -2.52 -31.92 22.46
C TYR A 542 -1.84 -33.19 22.94
N PHE A 543 -0.51 -33.23 22.82
CA PHE A 543 0.28 -34.38 23.22
C PHE A 543 0.71 -34.28 24.66
N LEU A 544 0.40 -35.34 25.41
CA LEU A 544 0.65 -35.45 26.83
C LEU A 544 1.42 -36.74 27.09
N THR A 545 2.36 -36.69 28.03
CA THR A 545 3.19 -37.84 28.43
C THR A 545 3.11 -38.09 29.93
N ASP A 546 2.56 -37.13 30.69
CA ASP A 546 2.28 -37.24 32.12
C ASP A 546 0.79 -37.53 32.37
N PRO A 547 0.45 -38.70 32.96
CA PRO A 547 -0.92 -39.03 33.35
C PRO A 547 -1.56 -38.05 34.34
N LYS A 548 -0.76 -37.40 35.21
CA LYS A 548 -1.27 -36.42 36.18
C LYS A 548 -1.75 -35.16 35.48
N LEU A 549 -0.96 -34.65 34.53
CA LEU A 549 -1.32 -33.49 33.70
C LEU A 549 -2.56 -33.77 32.83
N TYR A 550 -2.65 -34.98 32.26
CA TYR A 550 -3.84 -35.40 31.51
C TYR A 550 -5.11 -35.35 32.37
N LYS A 551 -5.04 -35.85 33.62
CA LYS A 551 -6.16 -35.81 34.56
C LYS A 551 -6.52 -34.38 34.98
N ASP A 552 -5.53 -33.51 35.20
CA ASP A 552 -5.74 -32.10 35.54
C ASP A 552 -6.46 -31.33 34.42
N GLN A 553 -6.10 -31.59 33.16
CA GLN A 553 -6.79 -30.99 32.00
C GLN A 553 -8.24 -31.47 31.87
N GLU A 554 -8.51 -32.76 32.08
CA GLU A 554 -9.89 -33.27 32.09
C GLU A 554 -10.73 -32.66 33.23
N GLN A 555 -10.12 -32.40 34.39
CA GLN A 555 -10.81 -31.77 35.52
C GLN A 555 -11.18 -30.31 35.24
N LYS A 556 -10.27 -29.56 34.59
CA LYS A 556 -10.44 -28.14 34.25
C LYS A 556 -11.37 -27.89 33.07
N ALA A 557 -11.54 -28.86 32.18
CA ALA A 557 -12.42 -28.71 31.02
C ALA A 557 -13.90 -28.65 31.42
N ASP A 558 -14.68 -27.79 30.77
CA ASP A 558 -16.13 -27.67 31.00
C ASP A 558 -16.88 -28.97 30.69
N ALA A 559 -16.44 -29.70 29.66
CA ALA A 559 -16.96 -31.00 29.29
C ALA A 559 -15.84 -31.91 28.77
N VAL A 560 -15.99 -33.22 29.00
CA VAL A 560 -15.04 -34.26 28.56
C VAL A 560 -15.82 -35.39 27.90
N PHE A 561 -15.42 -35.78 26.69
CA PHE A 561 -16.10 -36.81 25.91
C PHE A 561 -15.14 -37.92 25.48
N SER A 562 -15.55 -39.16 25.73
CA SER A 562 -14.78 -40.35 25.36
C SER A 562 -15.02 -40.71 23.90
N ILE A 563 -14.03 -40.47 23.05
CA ILE A 563 -14.08 -40.84 21.63
C ILE A 563 -14.18 -42.37 21.44
N THR A 564 -13.55 -43.15 22.32
CA THR A 564 -13.55 -44.61 22.27
C THR A 564 -14.92 -45.22 22.57
N ARG A 565 -15.61 -44.69 23.59
CA ARG A 565 -16.93 -45.17 24.02
C ARG A 565 -18.09 -44.43 23.35
N ASN A 566 -17.78 -43.32 22.68
CA ASN A 566 -18.72 -42.37 22.09
C ASN A 566 -19.74 -41.83 23.10
N THR A 567 -19.27 -41.51 24.32
CA THR A 567 -20.11 -41.05 25.44
C THR A 567 -19.40 -39.98 26.28
N PHE A 568 -20.18 -39.15 26.98
CA PHE A 568 -19.66 -38.17 27.93
C PHE A 568 -18.98 -38.84 29.14
N VAL A 569 -17.82 -38.33 29.51
CA VAL A 569 -17.11 -38.65 30.76
C VAL A 569 -17.41 -37.59 31.82
N LYS A 570 -17.50 -36.31 31.42
CA LYS A 570 -17.91 -35.17 32.24
C LYS A 570 -18.84 -34.29 31.42
N ARG A 571 -20.03 -33.99 31.93
CA ARG A 571 -21.01 -33.12 31.27
C ARG A 571 -20.75 -31.65 31.61
N PRO A 572 -21.08 -30.72 30.70
CA PRO A 572 -21.12 -29.30 31.04
C PRO A 572 -22.21 -29.04 32.09
N GLU A 573 -22.00 -28.05 32.95
CA GLU A 573 -23.02 -27.59 33.90
C GLU A 573 -24.25 -27.06 33.15
N ASP A 574 -25.44 -27.38 33.65
CA ASP A 574 -26.71 -26.91 33.07
C ASP A 574 -26.81 -25.39 33.28
N PHE A 575 -26.91 -24.65 32.17
CA PHE A 575 -27.10 -23.21 32.20
C PHE A 575 -28.57 -22.88 31.94
N GLU A 576 -29.22 -22.24 32.91
CA GLU A 576 -30.52 -21.60 32.70
C GLU A 576 -30.32 -20.21 32.08
N PHE A 577 -30.86 -20.01 30.89
CA PHE A 577 -30.81 -18.74 30.17
C PHE A 577 -31.82 -17.76 30.74
N ASN A 578 -31.35 -16.77 31.49
CA ASN A 578 -32.17 -15.66 31.96
C ASN A 578 -32.41 -14.67 30.82
N VAL A 579 -33.65 -14.63 30.36
CA VAL A 579 -34.12 -13.90 29.17
C VAL A 579 -34.10 -12.38 29.38
N SER A 580 -34.24 -11.90 30.62
CA SER A 580 -34.40 -10.47 30.94
C SER A 580 -33.14 -9.64 30.66
N ASP A 581 -31.97 -10.13 31.08
CA ASP A 581 -30.70 -9.40 30.91
C ASP A 581 -30.20 -9.44 29.44
N TYR A 582 -30.62 -10.46 28.69
CA TYR A 582 -30.32 -10.61 27.27
C TYR A 582 -31.15 -9.66 26.41
N ILE A 583 -32.42 -9.43 26.77
CA ILE A 583 -33.33 -8.57 26.00
C ILE A 583 -32.87 -7.11 26.00
N ASP A 584 -32.34 -6.57 27.09
CA ASP A 584 -31.94 -5.15 27.16
C ASP A 584 -30.70 -4.83 26.31
N ASP A 585 -29.72 -5.73 26.27
CA ASP A 585 -28.50 -5.57 25.47
C ASP A 585 -28.74 -5.97 23.99
N PHE A 586 -29.66 -6.92 23.74
CA PHE A 586 -30.17 -7.28 22.42
C PHE A 586 -30.96 -6.11 21.80
N ASN A 587 -31.88 -5.49 22.54
CA ASN A 587 -32.67 -4.35 22.08
C ASN A 587 -31.80 -3.15 21.69
N LYS A 588 -30.70 -2.93 22.44
CA LYS A 588 -29.73 -1.87 22.14
C LYS A 588 -28.95 -2.12 20.84
N LYS A 589 -28.65 -3.39 20.51
CA LYS A 589 -27.97 -3.78 19.25
C LYS A 589 -28.91 -3.97 18.06
N VAL A 590 -30.16 -4.36 18.30
CA VAL A 590 -31.21 -4.50 17.28
C VAL A 590 -31.57 -3.13 16.70
N GLN A 591 -31.63 -2.09 17.53
CA GLN A 591 -31.86 -0.72 17.07
C GLN A 591 -30.73 -0.16 16.16
N GLU A 592 -29.52 -0.74 16.19
CA GLU A 592 -28.41 -0.34 15.32
C GLU A 592 -28.35 -1.12 13.98
N LEU A 593 -29.04 -2.25 13.85
CA LEU A 593 -28.95 -3.16 12.69
C LEU A 593 -30.25 -3.31 11.87
N ASP A 594 -31.38 -2.84 12.40
CA ASP A 594 -32.70 -3.04 11.80
C ASP A 594 -33.07 -1.99 10.74
N VAL A 595 -32.37 -2.01 9.60
CA VAL A 595 -32.75 -1.23 8.40
C VAL A 595 -32.85 -2.09 7.13
N VAL A 596 -32.63 -3.41 7.15
CA VAL A 596 -32.77 -4.22 5.92
C VAL A 596 -33.43 -5.61 6.15
N LYS A 597 -34.77 -5.60 6.15
CA LYS A 597 -35.67 -6.65 5.61
C LYS A 597 -35.56 -8.08 6.20
N GLY A 598 -35.59 -8.25 7.52
CA GLY A 598 -35.35 -9.55 8.16
C GLY A 598 -36.55 -10.28 8.80
N GLU A 599 -37.56 -9.59 9.32
CA GLU A 599 -38.54 -10.23 10.21
C GLU A 599 -39.73 -10.88 9.48
N LEU A 600 -40.37 -10.19 8.54
CA LEU A 600 -41.48 -10.76 7.74
C LEU A 600 -41.07 -12.03 6.95
N LYS A 601 -39.78 -12.18 6.66
CA LYS A 601 -39.21 -13.25 5.83
C LYS A 601 -38.94 -14.56 6.57
N ARG A 602 -39.01 -14.56 7.91
CA ARG A 602 -38.78 -15.75 8.75
C ARG A 602 -40.07 -16.39 9.26
N ASP A 603 -41.16 -15.63 9.27
CA ASP A 603 -42.48 -16.11 9.71
C ASP A 603 -43.29 -16.75 8.58
N ILE A 604 -42.92 -16.54 7.32
CA ILE A 604 -43.59 -17.16 6.17
C ILE A 604 -42.69 -18.22 5.56
N ILE A 605 -43.12 -19.46 5.77
CA ILE A 605 -42.48 -20.76 5.59
C ILE A 605 -41.94 -21.03 4.17
N ASP A 606 -41.00 -21.98 4.10
CA ASP A 606 -40.36 -22.50 2.88
C ASP A 606 -41.37 -22.92 1.79
N TYR A 607 -41.02 -22.55 0.56
CA TYR A 607 -41.78 -22.56 -0.70
C TYR A 607 -42.49 -23.87 -1.10
N ASP A 608 -42.15 -25.00 -0.49
CA ASP A 608 -42.76 -26.30 -0.81
C ASP A 608 -43.95 -26.65 0.11
N GLU A 609 -44.07 -26.02 1.29
CA GLU A 609 -45.20 -26.27 2.22
C GLU A 609 -46.50 -25.55 1.79
N LEU A 610 -46.41 -24.42 1.07
CA LEU A 610 -47.60 -23.67 0.62
C LEU A 610 -48.36 -24.34 -0.53
N LYS A 611 -47.74 -25.29 -1.24
CA LYS A 611 -48.36 -26.01 -2.37
C LYS A 611 -49.27 -27.15 -1.93
N GLU A 612 -49.16 -27.60 -0.68
CA GLU A 612 -49.88 -28.77 -0.16
C GLU A 612 -51.08 -28.39 0.72
N LEU A 613 -51.32 -27.10 0.97
CA LEU A 613 -52.35 -26.62 1.88
C LEU A 613 -53.77 -26.86 1.33
N GLY A 614 -54.53 -27.70 2.02
CA GLY A 614 -55.96 -27.88 1.77
C GLY A 614 -56.82 -26.75 2.37
N PRO A 615 -58.11 -26.66 2.01
CA PRO A 615 -59.00 -25.57 2.46
C PRO A 615 -59.05 -25.36 3.99
N LYS A 616 -58.97 -26.45 4.79
CA LYS A 616 -58.94 -26.39 6.25
C LYS A 616 -57.62 -25.86 6.83
N GLU A 617 -56.52 -26.05 6.12
CA GLU A 617 -55.20 -25.58 6.54
C GLU A 617 -55.02 -24.10 6.19
N ILE A 618 -55.65 -23.65 5.09
CA ILE A 618 -55.79 -22.22 4.74
C ILE A 618 -56.61 -21.49 5.81
N GLU A 619 -57.70 -22.07 6.31
CA GLU A 619 -58.48 -21.54 7.44
C GLU A 619 -57.64 -21.45 8.74
N GLY A 620 -56.85 -22.49 9.04
CA GLY A 620 -55.92 -22.48 10.17
C GLY A 620 -54.82 -21.41 10.05
N LEU A 621 -54.33 -21.17 8.83
CA LEU A 621 -53.37 -20.10 8.54
C LEU A 621 -54.01 -18.72 8.66
N GLN A 622 -55.23 -18.55 8.17
CA GLN A 622 -56.02 -17.32 8.31
C GLN A 622 -56.23 -16.95 9.79
N ASN A 623 -56.56 -17.93 10.64
CA ASN A 623 -56.74 -17.71 12.07
C ASN A 623 -55.44 -17.28 12.78
N LYS A 624 -54.30 -17.87 12.40
CA LYS A 624 -52.98 -17.48 12.93
C LYS A 624 -52.58 -16.07 12.49
N ILE A 625 -52.83 -15.71 11.22
CA ILE A 625 -52.58 -14.37 10.69
C ILE A 625 -53.47 -13.34 11.39
N SER A 626 -54.74 -13.66 11.63
CA SER A 626 -55.67 -12.81 12.39
C SER A 626 -55.14 -12.53 13.79
N SER A 627 -54.72 -13.57 14.53
CA SER A 627 -54.17 -13.39 15.87
C SER A 627 -52.89 -12.54 15.88
N LYS A 628 -52.07 -12.62 14.83
CA LYS A 628 -50.85 -11.80 14.72
C LYS A 628 -51.17 -10.35 14.35
N LEU A 629 -52.20 -10.12 13.55
CA LEU A 629 -52.73 -8.79 13.26
C LEU A 629 -53.22 -8.11 14.54
N ASP A 630 -53.95 -8.84 15.38
CA ASP A 630 -54.43 -8.33 16.67
C ASP A 630 -53.24 -7.95 17.59
N GLU A 631 -52.17 -8.74 17.61
CA GLU A 631 -50.93 -8.43 18.36
C GLU A 631 -50.27 -7.15 17.86
N ILE A 632 -50.12 -7.00 16.54
CA ILE A 632 -49.52 -5.80 15.92
C ILE A 632 -50.38 -4.56 16.18
N GLU A 633 -51.70 -4.69 16.14
CA GLU A 633 -52.64 -3.60 16.46
C GLU A 633 -52.50 -3.15 17.93
N ASN A 634 -52.45 -4.10 18.87
CA ASN A 634 -52.23 -3.82 20.29
C ASN A 634 -50.86 -3.17 20.56
N ASP A 635 -49.79 -3.65 19.91
CA ASP A 635 -48.45 -3.05 19.98
C ASP A 635 -48.47 -1.58 19.52
N ILE A 636 -49.17 -1.30 18.42
CA ILE A 636 -49.33 0.07 17.90
C ILE A 636 -50.06 0.94 18.91
N GLU A 637 -51.16 0.45 19.49
CA GLU A 637 -51.92 1.17 20.52
C GLU A 637 -51.10 1.49 21.76
N ASP A 638 -50.32 0.53 22.27
CA ASP A 638 -49.46 0.71 23.43
C ASP A 638 -48.33 1.72 23.15
N ILE A 639 -47.72 1.67 21.96
CA ILE A 639 -46.69 2.63 21.54
C ILE A 639 -47.26 4.05 21.46
N ILE A 640 -48.50 4.20 20.98
CA ILE A 640 -49.17 5.51 20.90
C ILE A 640 -49.52 6.03 22.30
N ARG A 641 -49.89 5.15 23.24
CA ARG A 641 -50.27 5.52 24.62
C ARG A 641 -49.09 6.06 25.45
N ILE A 642 -47.84 5.71 25.09
CA ILE A 642 -46.62 6.14 25.79
C ILE A 642 -46.23 7.60 25.48
N GLY A 643 -46.75 8.20 24.40
CA GLY A 643 -46.54 9.62 24.08
C GLY A 643 -47.60 10.51 24.72
N ASP A 644 -47.22 11.33 25.71
CA ASP A 644 -48.13 12.27 26.40
C ASP A 644 -48.93 13.14 25.42
N GLY A 645 -50.26 13.00 25.48
CA GLY A 645 -51.25 13.97 24.97
C GLY A 645 -51.46 14.03 23.45
N VAL A 646 -52.73 13.88 23.04
CA VAL A 646 -53.30 14.17 21.70
C VAL A 646 -53.09 13.02 20.68
N ASP A 647 -54.07 12.44 19.97
CA ASP A 647 -55.36 12.91 19.45
C ASP A 647 -56.28 11.70 19.17
N ALA A 648 -57.61 11.84 19.31
CA ALA A 648 -58.56 10.79 18.92
C ALA A 648 -58.56 10.55 17.38
N GLU A 649 -58.16 11.56 16.60
CA GLU A 649 -57.98 11.44 15.15
C GLU A 649 -56.81 10.53 14.75
N ARG A 650 -55.75 10.46 15.59
CA ARG A 650 -54.62 9.56 15.34
C ARG A 650 -55.09 8.11 15.42
N ARG A 651 -55.87 7.75 16.45
CA ARG A 651 -56.45 6.40 16.65
C ARG A 651 -57.30 5.96 15.47
N LYS A 652 -58.22 6.82 15.03
CA LYS A 652 -59.16 6.54 13.94
C LYS A 652 -58.48 6.28 12.58
N ALA A 653 -57.28 6.82 12.38
CA ALA A 653 -56.48 6.59 11.19
C ALA A 653 -55.74 5.24 11.22
N PHE A 654 -55.54 4.61 12.38
CA PHE A 654 -54.93 3.27 12.45
C PHE A 654 -55.92 2.16 12.10
N ASP A 655 -57.23 2.41 12.27
CA ASP A 655 -58.31 1.50 11.89
C ASP A 655 -58.58 1.49 10.37
N THR A 656 -57.90 2.35 9.61
CA THR A 656 -58.08 2.46 8.15
C THR A 656 -56.91 1.85 7.39
N ASP A 657 -57.23 1.04 6.38
CA ASP A 657 -56.24 0.38 5.52
C ASP A 657 -55.53 1.40 4.62
N MET A 658 -54.27 1.69 4.92
CA MET A 658 -53.43 2.61 4.14
C MET A 658 -52.33 1.85 3.38
N SER A 659 -52.05 2.26 2.14
CA SER A 659 -50.92 1.77 1.36
C SER A 659 -49.56 2.27 1.90
N PRO A 660 -48.42 1.65 1.54
CA PRO A 660 -47.10 2.06 2.03
C PRO A 660 -46.76 3.53 1.77
N ASP A 661 -47.21 4.07 0.63
CA ASP A 661 -46.97 5.47 0.29
C ASP A 661 -47.93 6.43 1.00
N GLU A 662 -49.15 5.99 1.31
CA GLU A 662 -50.08 6.73 2.18
C GLU A 662 -49.60 6.75 3.63
N ILE A 663 -49.10 5.62 4.16
CA ILE A 663 -48.47 5.53 5.48
C ILE A 663 -47.28 6.49 5.57
N ARG A 664 -46.41 6.54 4.53
CA ARG A 664 -45.29 7.48 4.48
C ARG A 664 -45.74 8.94 4.47
N LYS A 665 -46.71 9.28 3.64
CA LYS A 665 -47.25 10.66 3.57
C LYS A 665 -47.93 11.06 4.89
N TYR A 666 -48.70 10.17 5.48
CA TYR A 666 -49.38 10.35 6.76
C TYR A 666 -48.37 10.48 7.91
N ALA A 667 -47.33 9.67 7.93
CA ALA A 667 -46.26 9.71 8.91
C ALA A 667 -45.47 11.02 8.90
N ILE A 668 -45.17 11.54 7.71
CA ILE A 668 -44.51 12.84 7.55
C ILE A 668 -45.43 13.97 8.01
N LYS A 669 -46.71 13.92 7.61
CA LYS A 669 -47.72 14.93 7.96
C LYS A 669 -47.98 15.01 9.46
N ASN A 670 -48.00 13.86 10.16
CA ASN A 670 -48.36 13.76 11.58
C ASN A 670 -47.15 13.54 12.51
N ARG A 671 -45.93 13.58 11.97
CA ARG A 671 -44.66 13.42 12.71
C ARG A 671 -44.62 12.13 13.55
N LEU A 672 -45.05 11.01 12.97
CA LEU A 672 -45.11 9.74 13.69
C LEU A 672 -43.70 9.23 14.05
N PRO A 673 -43.53 8.65 15.26
CA PRO A 673 -42.31 7.94 15.64
C PRO A 673 -42.01 6.78 14.67
N LYS A 674 -40.72 6.54 14.40
CA LYS A 674 -40.29 5.55 13.39
C LYS A 674 -40.78 4.12 13.66
N ASN A 675 -40.86 3.73 14.92
CA ASN A 675 -41.41 2.45 15.37
C ASN A 675 -42.90 2.30 15.04
N VAL A 676 -43.70 3.38 15.15
CA VAL A 676 -45.11 3.39 14.73
C VAL A 676 -45.22 3.23 13.22
N ILE A 677 -44.39 3.94 12.44
CA ILE A 677 -44.37 3.83 10.97
C ILE A 677 -44.04 2.39 10.54
N TYR A 678 -43.07 1.77 11.20
CA TYR A 678 -42.68 0.39 10.93
C TYR A 678 -43.83 -0.58 11.19
N LYS A 679 -44.46 -0.50 12.36
CA LYS A 679 -45.61 -1.34 12.73
C LYS A 679 -46.83 -1.12 11.82
N MET A 680 -47.07 0.11 11.34
CA MET A 680 -48.11 0.39 10.34
C MET A 680 -47.83 -0.30 8.99
N LEU A 681 -46.57 -0.32 8.54
CA LEU A 681 -46.17 -1.02 7.31
C LEU A 681 -46.27 -2.54 7.47
N GLU A 682 -45.92 -3.06 8.65
CA GLU A 682 -46.10 -4.46 9.02
C GLU A 682 -47.58 -4.86 8.94
N LYS A 683 -48.48 -4.08 9.58
CA LYS A 683 -49.94 -4.23 9.51
C LYS A 683 -50.45 -4.29 8.05
N TYR A 684 -50.01 -3.40 7.17
CA TYR A 684 -50.41 -3.41 5.75
C TYR A 684 -50.10 -4.75 5.05
N HIS A 685 -48.91 -5.31 5.28
CA HIS A 685 -48.50 -6.56 4.63
C HIS A 685 -49.31 -7.76 5.13
N TYR A 686 -49.56 -7.86 6.44
CA TYR A 686 -50.39 -8.93 7.00
C TYR A 686 -51.87 -8.81 6.61
N ILE A 687 -52.45 -7.60 6.56
CA ILE A 687 -53.84 -7.39 6.12
C ILE A 687 -54.00 -7.75 4.63
N THR A 688 -53.03 -7.36 3.79
CA THR A 688 -53.07 -7.67 2.36
C THR A 688 -53.03 -9.19 2.12
N PHE A 689 -52.22 -9.91 2.89
CA PHE A 689 -52.15 -11.38 2.83
C PHE A 689 -53.43 -12.03 3.35
N TYR A 690 -53.95 -11.58 4.50
CA TYR A 690 -55.22 -12.03 5.08
C TYR A 690 -56.41 -11.91 4.11
N LYS A 691 -56.52 -10.77 3.41
CA LYS A 691 -57.57 -10.54 2.42
C LYS A 691 -57.49 -11.47 1.21
N LYS A 692 -56.28 -11.86 0.80
CA LYS A 692 -56.08 -12.83 -0.29
C LYS A 692 -56.45 -14.25 0.16
N CYS A 693 -56.06 -14.66 1.38
CA CYS A 693 -56.49 -15.95 1.95
C CYS A 693 -58.02 -16.04 2.04
N LYS A 694 -58.69 -14.96 2.45
CA LYS A 694 -60.15 -14.90 2.52
C LYS A 694 -60.81 -15.07 1.15
N LYS A 695 -60.29 -14.42 0.11
CA LYS A 695 -60.79 -14.56 -1.27
C LYS A 695 -60.69 -15.99 -1.81
N ILE A 696 -59.63 -16.72 -1.45
CA ILE A 696 -59.40 -18.11 -1.87
C ILE A 696 -60.32 -19.10 -1.14
N MET A 697 -60.92 -18.67 -0.01
CA MET A 697 -61.91 -19.46 0.71
C MET A 697 -63.35 -19.22 0.25
N ASP A 698 -63.61 -18.17 -0.55
CA ASP A 698 -64.98 -17.76 -0.90
C ASP A 698 -65.65 -18.69 -1.94
N ASP A 699 -64.89 -19.50 -2.70
CA ASP A 699 -65.43 -20.46 -3.69
C ASP A 699 -65.14 -21.95 -3.38
N GLY A 700 -64.34 -22.23 -2.36
CA GLY A 700 -64.08 -23.58 -1.83
C GLY A 700 -63.12 -24.44 -2.66
N VAL A 701 -62.45 -23.88 -3.68
CA VAL A 701 -61.53 -24.61 -4.57
C VAL A 701 -60.25 -23.81 -4.77
N VAL A 702 -59.10 -24.39 -4.43
CA VAL A 702 -57.79 -23.72 -4.56
C VAL A 702 -57.18 -24.06 -5.93
N THR A 703 -57.02 -23.08 -6.81
CA THR A 703 -56.38 -23.26 -8.13
C THR A 703 -54.87 -22.94 -8.11
N ASP A 704 -54.12 -23.50 -9.06
CA ASP A 704 -52.66 -23.25 -9.19
C ASP A 704 -52.33 -21.76 -9.40
N ASP A 705 -53.17 -21.03 -10.14
CA ASP A 705 -53.03 -19.59 -10.38
C ASP A 705 -53.28 -18.78 -9.08
N GLU A 706 -54.20 -19.23 -8.22
CA GLU A 706 -54.46 -18.61 -6.91
C GLU A 706 -53.33 -18.88 -5.93
N ILE A 707 -52.75 -20.07 -5.96
CA ILE A 707 -51.52 -20.43 -5.23
C ILE A 707 -50.35 -19.56 -5.71
N ASP A 708 -50.23 -19.31 -7.01
CA ASP A 708 -49.21 -18.39 -7.55
C ASP A 708 -49.46 -16.93 -7.14
N SER A 709 -50.72 -16.50 -7.04
CA SER A 709 -51.09 -15.17 -6.52
C SER A 709 -50.79 -14.99 -5.01
N LEU A 710 -50.83 -16.09 -4.24
CA LEU A 710 -50.37 -16.17 -2.84
C LEU A 710 -48.85 -16.09 -2.79
N LYS A 711 -48.13 -16.79 -3.67
CA LYS A 711 -46.65 -16.73 -3.77
C LYS A 711 -46.14 -15.33 -4.11
N GLU A 712 -46.86 -14.56 -4.93
CA GLU A 712 -46.53 -13.16 -5.22
C GLU A 712 -46.77 -12.24 -4.00
N ALA A 713 -47.83 -12.48 -3.23
CA ALA A 713 -48.12 -11.73 -2.00
C ALA A 713 -47.09 -11.98 -0.89
N VAL A 714 -46.53 -13.18 -0.87
CA VAL A 714 -45.53 -13.68 0.09
C VAL A 714 -44.08 -13.34 -0.32
N GLY A 715 -43.88 -12.79 -1.52
CA GLY A 715 -42.58 -12.30 -1.96
C GLY A 715 -41.60 -13.40 -2.37
N THR A 716 -42.02 -14.33 -3.21
CA THR A 716 -41.07 -15.19 -3.94
C THR A 716 -40.12 -14.32 -4.78
N PRO A 717 -38.78 -14.45 -4.61
CA PRO A 717 -37.85 -13.60 -5.34
C PRO A 717 -37.75 -14.07 -6.79
N LYS A 718 -38.07 -13.19 -7.75
CA LYS A 718 -37.58 -13.32 -9.12
C LYS A 718 -36.06 -13.54 -9.05
N LYS A 719 -35.56 -14.67 -9.56
CA LYS A 719 -34.11 -14.95 -9.54
C LYS A 719 -33.43 -14.03 -10.54
N HIS A 720 -32.75 -13.01 -10.03
CA HIS A 720 -31.97 -12.05 -10.80
C HIS A 720 -30.48 -12.40 -10.73
N ILE A 721 -29.81 -12.56 -11.88
CA ILE A 721 -28.36 -12.81 -11.94
C ILE A 721 -27.64 -11.67 -12.66
N ALA A 722 -26.64 -11.07 -12.00
CA ALA A 722 -25.73 -10.13 -12.64
C ALA A 722 -24.48 -10.83 -13.19
N PHE A 723 -24.01 -10.50 -14.39
CA PHE A 723 -22.75 -11.08 -14.87
C PHE A 723 -21.93 -10.15 -15.77
N THR A 724 -20.65 -10.48 -15.94
CA THR A 724 -19.80 -9.86 -16.95
C THR A 724 -18.99 -10.90 -17.71
N PHE A 725 -18.67 -10.58 -18.97
CA PHE A 725 -17.88 -11.40 -19.86
C PHE A 725 -16.73 -10.59 -20.48
N GLY A 726 -15.50 -11.08 -20.36
CA GLY A 726 -14.31 -10.34 -20.80
C GLY A 726 -13.08 -11.20 -21.09
N ARG A 727 -12.13 -10.64 -21.85
CA ARG A 727 -10.88 -11.34 -22.23
C ARG A 727 -9.90 -11.50 -21.07
N PHE A 728 -9.80 -10.48 -20.22
CA PHE A 728 -8.92 -10.40 -19.04
C PHE A 728 -7.49 -10.92 -19.29
N ASN A 729 -6.84 -10.47 -20.37
CA ASN A 729 -5.57 -11.04 -20.84
C ASN A 729 -4.51 -9.95 -21.12
N PRO A 730 -3.71 -9.53 -20.12
CA PRO A 730 -3.77 -9.91 -18.70
C PRO A 730 -4.90 -9.21 -17.91
N PRO A 731 -5.30 -9.74 -16.73
CA PRO A 731 -6.14 -9.01 -15.77
C PRO A 731 -5.41 -7.77 -15.22
N THR A 732 -6.16 -6.72 -14.86
CA THR A 732 -5.63 -5.36 -14.59
C THR A 732 -6.45 -4.69 -13.50
N ILE A 733 -5.91 -3.68 -12.80
CA ILE A 733 -6.69 -2.90 -11.82
C ILE A 733 -7.93 -2.22 -12.44
N GLY A 734 -7.89 -1.87 -13.73
CA GLY A 734 -9.06 -1.32 -14.43
C GLY A 734 -10.23 -2.31 -14.54
N HIS A 735 -9.96 -3.62 -14.55
CA HIS A 735 -11.03 -4.63 -14.51
C HIS A 735 -11.68 -4.77 -13.13
N GLU A 736 -11.06 -4.25 -12.07
CA GLU A 736 -11.63 -4.24 -10.72
C GLU A 736 -12.89 -3.38 -10.66
N LYS A 737 -12.93 -2.25 -11.37
CA LYS A 737 -14.14 -1.41 -11.49
C LYS A 737 -15.32 -2.18 -12.10
N LEU A 738 -15.06 -2.93 -13.17
CA LEU A 738 -16.05 -3.79 -13.82
C LEU A 738 -16.56 -4.88 -12.86
N VAL A 739 -15.64 -5.56 -12.18
CA VAL A 739 -15.96 -6.63 -11.22
C VAL A 739 -16.75 -6.10 -10.02
N ASN A 740 -16.35 -4.96 -9.45
CA ASN A 740 -17.04 -4.33 -8.33
C ASN A 740 -18.43 -3.82 -8.74
N LYS A 741 -18.57 -3.30 -9.97
CA LYS A 741 -19.87 -2.86 -10.48
C LYS A 741 -20.84 -4.04 -10.60
N VAL A 742 -20.40 -5.18 -11.12
CA VAL A 742 -21.21 -6.42 -11.19
C VAL A 742 -21.72 -6.83 -9.81
N ALA A 743 -20.87 -6.76 -8.78
CA ALA A 743 -21.26 -7.08 -7.41
C ALA A 743 -22.21 -6.03 -6.78
N SER A 744 -22.26 -4.80 -7.32
CA SER A 744 -23.12 -3.71 -6.82
C SER A 744 -24.50 -3.65 -7.48
N VAL A 745 -24.70 -4.34 -8.61
CA VAL A 745 -26.03 -4.56 -9.18
C VAL A 745 -26.73 -5.48 -8.19
N GLY A 746 -27.76 -4.99 -7.49
CA GLY A 746 -28.45 -5.70 -6.40
C GLY A 746 -29.23 -6.96 -6.83
N ALA A 747 -28.55 -7.87 -7.52
CA ALA A 747 -29.02 -9.16 -7.99
C ALA A 747 -28.87 -10.25 -6.92
N ASN A 748 -29.64 -11.33 -7.05
CA ASN A 748 -29.60 -12.46 -6.11
C ASN A 748 -28.25 -13.20 -6.17
N ASP A 749 -27.64 -13.31 -7.35
CA ASP A 749 -26.29 -13.86 -7.52
C ASP A 749 -25.52 -13.12 -8.63
N TYR A 750 -24.19 -13.25 -8.66
CA TYR A 750 -23.40 -12.69 -9.74
C TYR A 750 -22.21 -13.55 -10.21
N LEU A 751 -21.83 -13.35 -11.48
CA LEU A 751 -20.80 -14.15 -12.16
C LEU A 751 -19.79 -13.30 -12.93
N ILE A 752 -18.51 -13.63 -12.79
CA ILE A 752 -17.44 -13.03 -13.57
C ILE A 752 -16.88 -14.12 -14.47
N VAL A 753 -17.11 -13.99 -15.78
CA VAL A 753 -16.82 -15.05 -16.76
C VAL A 753 -15.65 -14.65 -17.66
N PRO A 754 -14.44 -15.20 -17.43
CA PRO A 754 -13.30 -14.97 -18.32
C PRO A 754 -13.44 -15.77 -19.62
N SER A 755 -13.11 -15.14 -20.75
CA SER A 755 -13.12 -15.78 -22.06
C SER A 755 -12.10 -16.92 -22.17
N GLY A 756 -12.49 -17.98 -22.87
CA GLY A 756 -11.67 -19.15 -23.19
C GLY A 756 -10.63 -18.96 -24.30
N SER A 757 -10.58 -17.80 -24.96
CA SER A 757 -9.64 -17.55 -26.07
C SER A 757 -8.18 -17.49 -25.60
N ASN A 758 -7.28 -18.06 -26.41
CA ASN A 758 -5.84 -18.11 -26.22
C ASN A 758 -5.12 -17.90 -27.56
N ASP A 759 -4.31 -16.85 -27.67
CA ASP A 759 -3.48 -16.53 -28.84
C ASP A 759 -2.29 -15.64 -28.43
N PRO A 760 -1.11 -15.73 -29.07
CA PRO A 760 0.08 -15.03 -28.60
C PRO A 760 0.01 -13.49 -28.64
N LYS A 761 -0.92 -12.89 -29.41
CA LYS A 761 -0.94 -11.44 -29.65
C LYS A 761 -1.97 -10.71 -28.77
N LYS A 762 -3.19 -11.23 -28.71
CA LYS A 762 -4.33 -10.63 -28.00
C LYS A 762 -4.66 -11.38 -26.71
N ASN A 763 -4.39 -12.68 -26.62
CA ASN A 763 -4.77 -13.52 -25.48
C ASN A 763 -3.63 -14.45 -24.98
N PRO A 764 -2.49 -13.91 -24.52
CA PRO A 764 -1.30 -14.72 -24.23
C PRO A 764 -1.43 -15.68 -23.02
N LEU A 765 -2.33 -15.42 -22.06
CA LEU A 765 -2.57 -16.31 -20.92
C LEU A 765 -3.53 -17.45 -21.26
N LYS A 766 -3.16 -18.67 -20.86
CA LYS A 766 -4.04 -19.84 -20.84
C LYS A 766 -5.20 -19.63 -19.86
N VAL A 767 -6.33 -20.29 -20.13
CA VAL A 767 -7.59 -20.14 -19.36
C VAL A 767 -7.40 -20.40 -17.85
N ASN A 768 -6.75 -21.52 -17.48
CA ASN A 768 -6.54 -21.86 -16.07
C ASN A 768 -5.62 -20.86 -15.36
N ASP A 769 -4.57 -20.40 -16.05
CA ASP A 769 -3.66 -19.39 -15.52
C ASP A 769 -4.39 -18.06 -15.34
N LYS A 770 -5.23 -17.67 -16.29
CA LYS A 770 -6.07 -16.46 -16.24
C LYS A 770 -7.02 -16.48 -15.05
N ILE A 771 -7.78 -17.56 -14.86
CA ILE A 771 -8.71 -17.72 -13.72
C ILE A 771 -7.94 -17.66 -12.40
N ARG A 772 -6.82 -18.37 -12.29
CA ARG A 772 -5.98 -18.37 -11.09
C ARG A 772 -5.45 -16.96 -10.76
N MET A 773 -4.95 -16.25 -11.76
CA MET A 773 -4.45 -14.88 -11.58
C MET A 773 -5.58 -13.90 -11.20
N MET A 774 -6.77 -14.03 -11.79
CA MET A 774 -7.93 -13.21 -11.43
C MET A 774 -8.42 -13.48 -10.00
N LYS A 775 -8.48 -14.74 -9.57
CA LYS A 775 -8.85 -15.11 -8.19
C LYS A 775 -7.88 -14.53 -7.16
N ASN A 776 -6.58 -14.58 -7.46
CA ASN A 776 -5.55 -14.00 -6.60
C ASN A 776 -5.57 -12.46 -6.61
N MET A 777 -6.01 -11.84 -7.72
CA MET A 777 -6.07 -10.38 -7.88
C MET A 777 -7.32 -9.75 -7.29
N TYR A 778 -8.46 -10.44 -7.34
CA TYR A 778 -9.75 -9.99 -6.80
C TYR A 778 -10.28 -10.98 -5.76
N PRO A 779 -9.62 -11.11 -4.59
CA PRO A 779 -9.92 -12.16 -3.60
C PRO A 779 -11.37 -12.08 -3.07
N ARG A 780 -11.94 -10.88 -2.95
CA ARG A 780 -13.35 -10.67 -2.57
C ARG A 780 -14.36 -11.38 -3.50
N HIS A 781 -13.98 -11.61 -4.75
CA HIS A 781 -14.85 -12.18 -5.79
C HIS A 781 -14.40 -13.59 -6.22
N GLN A 782 -13.50 -14.23 -5.49
CA GLN A 782 -12.85 -15.50 -5.86
C GLN A 782 -13.85 -16.63 -6.17
N SER A 783 -14.93 -16.74 -5.40
CA SER A 783 -15.98 -17.77 -5.58
C SER A 783 -16.86 -17.51 -6.81
N LYS A 784 -16.89 -16.26 -7.30
CA LYS A 784 -17.73 -15.81 -8.43
C LYS A 784 -16.97 -15.75 -9.76
N ILE A 785 -15.63 -15.85 -9.74
CA ILE A 785 -14.78 -15.94 -10.93
C ILE A 785 -14.69 -17.40 -11.39
N LYS A 786 -15.43 -17.73 -12.45
CA LYS A 786 -15.42 -19.06 -13.06
C LYS A 786 -15.71 -18.98 -14.56
N GLN A 787 -15.06 -19.84 -15.34
CA GLN A 787 -15.46 -20.03 -16.73
C GLN A 787 -16.64 -21.01 -16.80
N ILE A 788 -17.55 -20.79 -17.74
CA ILE A 788 -18.60 -21.75 -18.07
C ILE A 788 -18.05 -22.70 -19.15
N PRO A 789 -17.97 -24.03 -18.90
CA PRO A 789 -17.49 -24.99 -19.88
C PRO A 789 -18.26 -24.89 -21.21
N GLY A 790 -17.52 -24.84 -22.32
CA GLY A 790 -18.09 -24.72 -23.66
C GLY A 790 -18.53 -23.31 -24.08
N ALA A 791 -18.58 -22.32 -23.18
CA ALA A 791 -18.93 -20.95 -23.52
C ALA A 791 -17.68 -20.11 -23.89
N ARG A 792 -17.61 -19.71 -25.16
CA ARG A 792 -16.58 -18.84 -25.75
C ARG A 792 -17.08 -17.42 -26.03
N THR A 793 -18.40 -17.23 -26.09
CA THR A 793 -19.06 -15.93 -26.35
C THR A 793 -20.03 -15.54 -25.22
N ALA A 794 -20.42 -14.26 -25.17
CA ALA A 794 -21.41 -13.78 -24.19
C ALA A 794 -22.80 -14.41 -24.40
N ILE A 795 -23.18 -14.70 -25.66
CA ILE A 795 -24.45 -15.36 -25.98
C ILE A 795 -24.49 -16.79 -25.42
N GLU A 796 -23.39 -17.54 -25.56
CA GLU A 796 -23.31 -18.90 -25.01
C GLU A 796 -23.35 -18.92 -23.48
N VAL A 797 -22.84 -17.87 -22.82
CA VAL A 797 -22.98 -17.69 -21.37
C VAL A 797 -24.45 -17.53 -21.01
N ILE A 798 -25.18 -16.66 -21.73
CA ILE A 798 -26.61 -16.40 -21.51
C ILE A 798 -27.44 -17.66 -21.78
N ASN A 799 -27.19 -18.40 -22.86
CA ASN A 799 -27.82 -19.71 -23.12
C ASN A 799 -27.67 -20.69 -21.96
N LYS A 800 -26.50 -20.69 -21.28
CA LYS A 800 -26.21 -21.58 -20.15
C LYS A 800 -26.78 -21.06 -18.82
N LEU A 801 -27.23 -19.81 -18.78
CA LEU A 801 -27.95 -19.19 -17.67
C LEU A 801 -29.47 -19.26 -17.87
N ASN A 802 -29.94 -19.59 -19.07
CA ASN A 802 -31.35 -19.84 -19.35
C ASN A 802 -31.91 -20.93 -18.41
N GLY A 803 -33.09 -20.69 -17.84
CA GLY A 803 -33.73 -21.55 -16.83
C GLY A 803 -33.13 -21.49 -15.42
N LYS A 804 -32.09 -20.69 -15.17
CA LYS A 804 -31.51 -20.48 -13.82
C LYS A 804 -31.88 -19.13 -13.19
N ALA A 805 -32.37 -18.21 -14.00
CA ALA A 805 -32.77 -16.87 -13.62
C ALA A 805 -33.94 -16.43 -14.50
N ASN A 806 -34.81 -15.58 -13.94
CA ASN A 806 -35.91 -14.92 -14.64
C ASN A 806 -35.45 -13.58 -15.23
N GLU A 807 -34.58 -12.89 -14.51
CA GLU A 807 -34.00 -11.61 -14.93
C GLU A 807 -32.47 -11.71 -14.97
N ILE A 808 -31.85 -11.04 -15.93
CA ILE A 808 -30.39 -10.94 -16.02
C ILE A 808 -29.93 -9.50 -16.18
N THR A 809 -28.79 -9.17 -15.55
CA THR A 809 -28.09 -7.90 -15.80
C THR A 809 -26.68 -8.17 -16.30
N MET A 810 -26.37 -7.74 -17.51
CA MET A 810 -25.01 -7.77 -18.04
C MET A 810 -24.31 -6.42 -17.77
N VAL A 811 -23.14 -6.45 -17.14
CA VAL A 811 -22.32 -5.25 -16.96
C VAL A 811 -21.20 -5.22 -18.00
N VAL A 812 -21.13 -4.14 -18.77
CA VAL A 812 -20.15 -3.92 -19.85
C VAL A 812 -19.53 -2.52 -19.80
N GLY A 813 -18.49 -2.27 -20.60
CA GLY A 813 -17.95 -0.92 -20.80
C GLY A 813 -18.98 -0.03 -21.51
N SER A 814 -18.93 1.29 -21.25
CA SER A 814 -19.86 2.28 -21.83
C SER A 814 -19.94 2.21 -23.35
N ASP A 815 -18.82 1.92 -24.01
CA ASP A 815 -18.68 1.76 -25.46
C ASP A 815 -19.48 0.58 -26.06
N ARG A 816 -19.87 -0.40 -25.24
CA ARG A 816 -20.54 -1.63 -25.70
C ARG A 816 -21.96 -1.80 -25.19
N VAL A 817 -22.49 -0.84 -24.44
CA VAL A 817 -23.85 -0.91 -23.88
C VAL A 817 -24.88 -1.06 -24.99
N ARG A 818 -24.91 -0.12 -25.95
CA ARG A 818 -25.86 -0.14 -27.08
C ARG A 818 -25.73 -1.40 -27.94
N GLU A 819 -24.51 -1.88 -28.15
CA GLU A 819 -24.22 -3.10 -28.94
C GLU A 819 -24.88 -4.32 -28.29
N PHE A 820 -24.62 -4.55 -26.99
CA PHE A 820 -25.18 -5.70 -26.28
C PHE A 820 -26.67 -5.56 -25.98
N GLU A 821 -27.14 -4.34 -25.73
CA GLU A 821 -28.56 -4.08 -25.51
C GLU A 821 -29.40 -4.44 -26.74
N THR A 822 -28.95 -4.02 -27.92
CA THR A 822 -29.61 -4.38 -29.18
C THR A 822 -29.50 -5.88 -29.45
N LEU A 823 -28.30 -6.45 -29.29
CA LEU A 823 -28.02 -7.84 -29.63
C LEU A 823 -28.79 -8.82 -28.75
N LEU A 824 -28.81 -8.61 -27.43
CA LEU A 824 -29.39 -9.57 -26.49
C LEU A 824 -30.92 -9.51 -26.46
N ASN A 825 -31.50 -8.31 -26.56
CA ASN A 825 -32.95 -8.17 -26.62
C ASN A 825 -33.52 -8.68 -27.95
N LYS A 826 -32.80 -8.50 -29.07
CA LYS A 826 -33.24 -8.98 -30.39
C LYS A 826 -33.43 -10.50 -30.46
N TYR A 827 -32.66 -11.27 -29.69
CA TYR A 827 -32.69 -12.74 -29.73
C TYR A 827 -33.32 -13.37 -28.48
N ASN A 828 -33.89 -12.58 -27.57
CA ASN A 828 -34.62 -13.07 -26.41
C ASN A 828 -35.94 -13.73 -26.84
N GLY A 829 -36.12 -15.02 -26.57
CA GLY A 829 -37.31 -15.78 -27.03
C GLY A 829 -37.31 -16.14 -28.52
N VAL A 830 -36.24 -15.84 -29.27
CA VAL A 830 -36.14 -16.13 -30.72
C VAL A 830 -35.23 -17.33 -30.97
N GLN A 831 -35.77 -18.39 -31.56
CA GLN A 831 -35.01 -19.56 -31.99
C GLN A 831 -34.19 -19.24 -33.26
N ALA A 832 -32.94 -18.81 -33.06
CA ALA A 832 -31.95 -18.64 -34.12
C ALA A 832 -30.71 -19.50 -33.84
N ARG A 833 -29.85 -19.68 -34.84
CA ARG A 833 -28.67 -20.55 -34.73
C ARG A 833 -27.73 -20.07 -33.61
N GLY A 834 -27.74 -20.77 -32.48
CA GLY A 834 -26.90 -20.47 -31.32
C GLY A 834 -27.54 -19.56 -30.27
N THR A 835 -28.83 -19.21 -30.38
CA THR A 835 -29.59 -18.47 -29.35
C THR A 835 -30.71 -19.37 -28.82
N ASN A 836 -30.61 -19.76 -27.56
CA ASN A 836 -31.61 -20.56 -26.86
C ASN A 836 -31.77 -20.02 -25.44
N TYR A 837 -32.31 -18.80 -25.34
CA TYR A 837 -32.60 -18.15 -24.08
C TYR A 837 -33.88 -17.32 -24.13
N GLU A 838 -34.56 -17.29 -22.99
CA GLU A 838 -35.75 -16.49 -22.75
C GLU A 838 -35.70 -15.99 -21.30
N PHE A 839 -35.77 -14.67 -21.13
CA PHE A 839 -35.78 -14.00 -19.84
C PHE A 839 -36.87 -12.94 -19.80
N ASP A 840 -37.50 -12.76 -18.65
CA ASP A 840 -38.52 -11.73 -18.41
C ASP A 840 -37.94 -10.32 -18.59
N LYS A 841 -36.66 -10.15 -18.22
CA LYS A 841 -35.95 -8.87 -18.33
C LYS A 841 -34.45 -9.05 -18.54
N ILE A 842 -33.90 -8.37 -19.55
CA ILE A 842 -32.46 -8.27 -19.81
C ILE A 842 -32.03 -6.83 -19.64
N ASN A 843 -31.24 -6.54 -18.61
CA ASN A 843 -30.68 -5.20 -18.37
C ASN A 843 -29.21 -5.15 -18.77
N ILE A 844 -28.77 -4.04 -19.38
CA ILE A 844 -27.37 -3.81 -19.72
C ILE A 844 -26.92 -2.57 -18.96
N VAL A 845 -25.92 -2.73 -18.08
CA VAL A 845 -25.46 -1.66 -17.19
C VAL A 845 -24.01 -1.29 -17.54
N SER A 846 -23.74 0.00 -17.66
CA SER A 846 -22.39 0.51 -17.85
C SER A 846 -21.57 0.39 -16.56
N ALA A 847 -20.31 -0.06 -16.69
CA ALA A 847 -19.31 0.01 -15.63
C ALA A 847 -18.71 1.42 -15.43
N GLY A 848 -19.15 2.41 -16.22
CA GLY A 848 -18.64 3.78 -16.25
C GLY A 848 -17.76 4.04 -17.48
N GLU A 849 -17.54 5.33 -17.79
CA GLU A 849 -16.63 5.75 -18.86
C GLU A 849 -15.17 5.55 -18.43
N ARG A 850 -14.36 5.08 -19.37
CA ARG A 850 -12.93 4.87 -19.16
C ARG A 850 -12.18 5.98 -19.89
N ASP A 851 -11.59 6.89 -19.13
CA ASP A 851 -10.63 7.86 -19.69
C ASP A 851 -9.34 7.11 -20.10
N PRO A 852 -9.04 6.99 -21.41
CA PRO A 852 -7.83 6.32 -21.90
C PRO A 852 -6.54 7.08 -21.57
N ASP A 853 -6.67 8.37 -21.27
CA ASP A 853 -5.60 9.36 -21.10
C ASP A 853 -5.35 9.71 -19.62
N ALA A 854 -6.15 9.18 -18.69
CA ALA A 854 -5.94 9.35 -17.26
C ALA A 854 -4.55 8.84 -16.80
N GLU A 855 -3.75 9.71 -16.19
CA GLU A 855 -2.43 9.35 -15.65
C GLU A 855 -2.54 8.39 -14.44
N GLY A 856 -1.65 7.38 -14.39
CA GLY A 856 -1.54 6.44 -13.27
C GLY A 856 -2.22 5.09 -13.46
N ALA A 857 -2.52 4.39 -12.36
CA ALA A 857 -3.06 3.03 -12.37
C ALA A 857 -4.47 2.92 -13.00
N MET A 858 -5.21 4.03 -13.06
CA MET A 858 -6.58 4.09 -13.60
C MET A 858 -6.65 4.09 -15.13
N GLY A 859 -5.63 4.59 -15.84
CA GLY A 859 -5.54 4.59 -17.31
C GLY A 859 -4.87 3.35 -17.93
N MET A 860 -4.52 2.36 -17.11
CA MET A 860 -3.86 1.13 -17.58
C MET A 860 -4.86 0.14 -18.19
N SER A 861 -4.52 -0.36 -19.38
CA SER A 861 -5.31 -1.35 -20.13
C SER A 861 -4.53 -2.65 -20.33
N ALA A 862 -5.23 -3.75 -20.61
CA ALA A 862 -4.58 -5.02 -20.92
C ALA A 862 -3.66 -4.91 -22.15
N SER A 863 -3.96 -4.03 -23.10
CA SER A 863 -3.08 -3.74 -24.24
C SER A 863 -1.79 -3.03 -23.81
N LYS A 864 -1.88 -1.95 -23.03
CA LYS A 864 -0.71 -1.26 -22.47
C LYS A 864 0.17 -2.21 -21.64
N MET A 865 -0.43 -3.17 -20.93
CA MET A 865 0.32 -4.21 -20.21
C MET A 865 0.99 -5.24 -21.14
N ARG A 866 0.38 -5.63 -22.26
CA ARG A 866 1.05 -6.49 -23.26
C ARG A 866 2.20 -5.75 -23.93
N ASP A 867 2.05 -4.45 -24.20
CA ASP A 867 3.12 -3.63 -24.77
C ASP A 867 4.28 -3.45 -23.78
N ALA A 868 3.99 -3.21 -22.51
CA ALA A 868 5.00 -3.21 -21.44
C ALA A 868 5.71 -4.57 -21.33
N ALA A 869 4.97 -5.67 -21.40
CA ALA A 869 5.54 -7.02 -21.44
C ALA A 869 6.36 -7.28 -22.71
N LYS A 870 6.00 -6.69 -23.85
CA LYS A 870 6.76 -6.77 -25.10
C LYS A 870 8.09 -6.02 -25.02
N ASN A 871 8.09 -4.85 -24.40
CA ASN A 871 9.25 -3.94 -24.28
C ASN A 871 10.13 -4.21 -23.05
N ASP A 872 9.90 -5.32 -22.35
CA ASP A 872 10.56 -5.68 -21.09
C ASP A 872 10.42 -4.67 -19.93
N ASP A 873 9.35 -3.88 -19.93
CA ASP A 873 9.09 -2.85 -18.93
C ASP A 873 8.21 -3.38 -17.78
N PHE A 874 8.85 -4.08 -16.83
CA PHE A 874 8.16 -4.59 -15.64
C PHE A 874 7.57 -3.49 -14.75
N ILE A 875 8.16 -2.28 -14.76
CA ILE A 875 7.71 -1.17 -13.91
C ILE A 875 6.36 -0.65 -14.41
N SER A 876 6.22 -0.39 -15.71
CA SER A 876 4.94 0.00 -16.30
C SER A 876 3.92 -1.13 -16.25
N PHE A 877 4.35 -2.39 -16.42
CA PHE A 877 3.48 -3.55 -16.21
C PHE A 877 2.91 -3.58 -14.78
N LYS A 878 3.75 -3.35 -13.76
CA LYS A 878 3.37 -3.33 -12.34
C LYS A 878 2.37 -2.21 -12.01
N LYS A 879 2.46 -1.04 -12.67
CA LYS A 879 1.49 0.06 -12.49
C LYS A 879 0.07 -0.31 -12.90
N GLY A 880 -0.10 -1.29 -13.80
CA GLY A 880 -1.40 -1.82 -14.21
C GLY A 880 -2.04 -2.82 -13.24
N LEU A 881 -1.36 -3.14 -12.13
CA LEU A 881 -1.76 -4.17 -11.16
C LEU A 881 -2.04 -3.56 -9.78
N PRO A 882 -3.00 -4.11 -9.01
CA PRO A 882 -3.23 -3.72 -7.63
C PRO A 882 -1.96 -3.87 -6.78
N THR A 883 -1.73 -2.93 -5.85
CA THR A 883 -0.60 -2.99 -4.91
C THR A 883 -0.66 -4.26 -4.05
N SER A 884 -1.86 -4.72 -3.70
CA SER A 884 -2.15 -5.94 -2.94
C SER A 884 -1.83 -7.25 -3.68
N PHE A 885 -1.77 -7.25 -5.01
CA PHE A 885 -1.51 -8.46 -5.79
C PHE A 885 -0.06 -8.92 -5.61
N ARG A 886 0.17 -10.12 -5.07
CA ARG A 886 1.53 -10.62 -4.73
C ARG A 886 2.28 -11.23 -5.92
N ASP A 887 1.57 -11.84 -6.87
CA ASP A 887 2.13 -12.63 -7.98
C ASP A 887 2.46 -11.78 -9.24
N LYS A 888 2.93 -10.53 -9.06
CA LYS A 888 3.13 -9.58 -10.17
C LYS A 888 4.16 -10.08 -11.18
N GLU A 889 5.30 -10.57 -10.70
CA GLU A 889 6.41 -11.11 -11.48
C GLU A 889 5.98 -12.39 -12.21
N LYS A 890 5.17 -13.23 -11.55
CA LYS A 890 4.64 -14.47 -12.13
C LYS A 890 3.67 -14.19 -13.27
N LEU A 891 2.76 -13.24 -13.09
CA LEU A 891 1.83 -12.80 -14.14
C LEU A 891 2.59 -12.22 -15.34
N TYR A 892 3.58 -11.37 -15.09
CA TYR A 892 4.43 -10.79 -16.12
C TYR A 892 5.18 -11.85 -16.94
N GLY A 893 5.74 -12.85 -16.27
CA GLY A 893 6.38 -14.00 -16.92
C GLY A 893 5.43 -14.85 -17.75
N LEU A 894 4.23 -15.11 -17.25
CA LEU A 894 3.22 -15.88 -17.98
C LEU A 894 2.76 -15.15 -19.24
N VAL A 895 2.63 -13.81 -19.19
CA VAL A 895 2.31 -12.99 -20.37
C VAL A 895 3.44 -13.05 -21.39
N ARG A 896 4.70 -12.81 -20.99
CA ARG A 896 5.87 -12.88 -21.88
C ARG A 896 6.05 -14.26 -22.50
N LYS A 897 5.85 -15.33 -21.71
CA LYS A 897 5.86 -16.71 -22.19
C LYS A 897 4.75 -16.95 -23.22
N GLY A 898 3.53 -16.49 -22.94
CA GLY A 898 2.41 -16.58 -23.87
C GLY A 898 2.59 -15.81 -25.17
N MET A 899 3.39 -14.74 -25.14
CA MET A 899 3.77 -13.92 -26.31
C MET A 899 5.02 -14.43 -27.04
N ASN A 900 5.62 -15.56 -26.61
CA ASN A 900 6.86 -16.15 -27.15
C ASN A 900 8.11 -15.24 -27.03
N LEU A 901 8.21 -14.44 -25.96
CA LEU A 901 9.30 -13.46 -25.75
C LEU A 901 10.44 -13.99 -24.85
N GLN A 902 10.77 -15.28 -24.95
CA GLN A 902 11.44 -16.05 -23.88
C GLN A 902 12.94 -15.81 -23.65
N ALA A 903 13.57 -14.80 -24.26
CA ALA A 903 15.03 -14.63 -24.16
C ALA A 903 15.53 -14.09 -22.81
N ASN A 904 14.70 -13.42 -21.99
CA ASN A 904 15.19 -12.68 -20.80
C ASN A 904 14.33 -12.79 -19.52
N PHE A 905 13.58 -13.87 -19.30
CA PHE A 905 12.69 -13.94 -18.12
C PHE A 905 13.02 -15.07 -17.13
N SER A 906 13.67 -14.71 -16.02
CA SER A 906 13.86 -15.54 -14.82
C SER A 906 12.87 -15.12 -13.72
N GLY A 907 11.69 -15.75 -13.70
CA GLY A 907 10.66 -15.60 -12.68
C GLY A 907 10.36 -16.90 -11.91
N PRO A 908 9.79 -16.82 -10.69
CA PRO A 908 9.88 -17.87 -9.68
C PRO A 908 8.82 -18.97 -9.86
N GLY A 909 9.27 -20.22 -9.90
CA GLY A 909 8.40 -21.40 -10.02
C GLY A 909 9.04 -22.72 -10.47
N ILE A 910 10.36 -22.78 -10.65
CA ILE A 910 11.10 -24.04 -10.76
C ILE A 910 12.14 -24.00 -9.63
N GLY A 911 12.20 -25.05 -8.84
CA GLY A 911 13.07 -25.14 -7.67
C GLY A 911 14.54 -24.90 -8.02
N THR A 912 15.27 -24.48 -6.99
CA THR A 912 16.70 -24.10 -6.93
C THR A 912 17.00 -22.60 -7.03
N TYR A 913 17.54 -22.09 -5.92
CA TYR A 913 18.34 -20.87 -5.75
C TYR A 913 17.63 -19.51 -5.94
N LYS A 914 17.43 -18.78 -4.83
CA LYS A 914 17.32 -17.31 -4.85
C LYS A 914 18.71 -16.75 -5.24
N PRO A 915 18.90 -16.01 -6.35
CA PRO A 915 19.97 -15.05 -6.41
C PRO A 915 19.58 -13.87 -5.52
N THR A 916 20.52 -13.41 -4.69
CA THR A 916 20.52 -12.06 -4.11
C THR A 916 20.10 -11.02 -5.15
N ALA A 917 19.38 -9.99 -4.71
CA ALA A 917 18.84 -8.89 -5.51
C ALA A 917 19.65 -8.64 -6.81
N SER A 918 18.97 -8.65 -7.96
CA SER A 918 19.62 -8.37 -9.23
C SER A 918 20.45 -7.10 -9.09
N VAL A 919 21.70 -7.16 -9.53
CA VAL A 919 22.63 -6.06 -9.30
C VAL A 919 22.12 -4.74 -9.94
N GLU A 920 21.24 -4.79 -10.96
CA GLU A 920 20.50 -3.61 -11.47
C GLU A 920 19.73 -2.87 -10.38
N SER A 921 18.91 -3.61 -9.61
CA SER A 921 18.08 -3.03 -8.54
C SER A 921 18.92 -2.48 -7.38
N PHE A 922 20.12 -3.02 -7.16
CA PHE A 922 21.09 -2.50 -6.20
C PHE A 922 21.77 -1.22 -6.73
N THR A 923 22.24 -1.20 -7.98
CA THR A 923 22.79 0.00 -8.62
C THR A 923 21.78 1.13 -8.75
N GLN A 924 20.53 0.85 -9.12
CA GLN A 924 19.48 1.87 -9.19
C GLN A 924 19.16 2.41 -7.80
N TRP A 925 19.05 1.57 -6.77
CA TRP A 925 18.84 2.08 -5.41
C TRP A 925 19.99 2.98 -4.94
N GLN A 926 21.23 2.64 -5.27
CA GLN A 926 22.41 3.43 -4.92
C GLN A 926 22.52 4.73 -5.73
N ILE A 927 22.33 4.71 -7.06
CA ILE A 927 22.29 5.92 -7.91
C ILE A 927 21.20 6.87 -7.41
N ARG A 928 20.06 6.33 -6.98
CA ARG A 928 18.96 7.10 -6.39
C ARG A 928 19.35 7.75 -5.09
N ASP A 929 19.93 6.96 -4.18
CA ASP A 929 20.33 7.41 -2.85
C ASP A 929 21.40 8.51 -2.97
N LEU A 930 22.36 8.34 -3.88
CA LEU A 930 23.40 9.33 -4.20
C LEU A 930 22.83 10.59 -4.86
N TYR A 931 21.85 10.45 -5.76
CA TYR A 931 21.14 11.56 -6.37
C TYR A 931 20.30 12.35 -5.35
N ILE A 932 19.57 11.66 -4.47
CA ILE A 932 18.79 12.30 -3.39
C ILE A 932 19.72 13.03 -2.41
N ARG A 933 20.91 12.49 -2.13
CA ARG A 933 21.94 13.12 -1.29
C ARG A 933 22.76 14.20 -2.00
N GLU A 934 22.34 14.62 -3.20
CA GLU A 934 23.00 15.67 -3.99
C GLU A 934 24.46 15.37 -4.35
N GLN A 935 24.83 14.09 -4.42
CA GLN A 935 26.17 13.65 -4.81
C GLN A 935 26.31 13.36 -6.31
N LEU A 936 25.19 13.23 -7.03
CA LEU A 936 25.15 12.99 -8.48
C LEU A 936 24.16 13.94 -9.16
N PHE A 937 24.49 14.32 -10.40
CA PHE A 937 23.65 15.07 -11.34
C PHE A 937 23.09 16.37 -10.74
N ASN A 938 23.99 17.19 -10.20
CA ASN A 938 23.71 18.51 -9.68
C ASN A 938 23.51 19.53 -10.81
N ILE A 939 22.90 20.66 -10.49
CA ILE A 939 22.76 21.76 -11.46
C ILE A 939 24.16 22.16 -11.95
N ASN A 940 24.29 22.33 -13.26
CA ASN A 940 25.50 22.55 -14.05
C ASN A 940 26.40 21.32 -14.32
N ASP A 941 26.05 20.11 -13.88
CA ASP A 941 26.79 18.90 -14.28
C ASP A 941 26.56 18.56 -15.75
N ILE A 942 27.58 18.05 -16.45
CA ILE A 942 27.45 17.53 -17.81
C ILE A 942 27.16 16.04 -17.74
N VAL A 943 26.12 15.63 -18.44
CA VAL A 943 25.61 14.26 -18.43
C VAL A 943 25.27 13.82 -19.85
N GLU A 944 25.45 12.53 -20.12
CA GLU A 944 25.05 11.87 -21.35
C GLU A 944 24.00 10.82 -21.02
N ASP A 945 22.80 10.98 -21.59
CA ASP A 945 21.75 9.97 -21.56
C ASP A 945 22.05 8.92 -22.63
N GLN A 946 22.48 7.74 -22.18
CA GLN A 946 22.87 6.62 -23.04
C GLN A 946 21.70 6.02 -23.85
N GLU A 947 20.44 6.30 -23.45
CA GLU A 947 19.26 5.79 -24.14
C GLU A 947 18.74 6.79 -25.18
N GLN A 948 18.83 8.08 -24.88
CA GLN A 948 18.37 9.15 -25.76
C GLN A 948 19.46 9.66 -26.71
N ASP A 949 20.72 9.27 -26.49
CA ASP A 949 21.91 9.80 -27.19
C ASP A 949 21.98 11.32 -27.09
N VAL A 950 21.66 11.84 -25.90
CA VAL A 950 21.62 13.28 -25.61
C VAL A 950 22.67 13.58 -24.58
N GLN A 951 23.60 14.48 -24.92
CA GLN A 951 24.59 15.04 -24.01
C GLN A 951 24.26 16.51 -23.75
N GLY A 952 24.44 16.95 -22.50
CA GLY A 952 24.30 18.36 -22.19
C GLY A 952 24.42 18.69 -20.71
N LYS A 953 24.08 19.93 -20.36
CA LYS A 953 24.23 20.48 -19.02
C LYS A 953 22.94 20.34 -18.21
N VAL A 954 23.03 19.85 -16.98
CA VAL A 954 21.88 19.74 -16.07
C VAL A 954 21.44 21.13 -15.63
N ILE A 955 20.29 21.58 -16.09
CA ILE A 955 19.71 22.86 -15.69
C ILE A 955 18.66 22.73 -14.58
N ARG A 956 18.09 21.52 -14.40
CA ARG A 956 17.05 21.27 -13.39
C ARG A 956 17.08 19.85 -12.86
N ARG A 957 16.92 19.70 -11.55
CA ARG A 957 16.79 18.40 -10.86
C ARG A 957 15.34 18.15 -10.50
N SER A 958 14.86 16.93 -10.71
CA SER A 958 13.55 16.48 -10.25
C SER A 958 13.69 15.23 -9.37
N THR A 959 12.62 14.53 -9.02
CA THR A 959 12.70 13.41 -8.05
C THR A 959 13.47 12.20 -8.59
N ASN A 960 13.38 11.93 -9.90
CA ASN A 960 13.91 10.72 -10.55
C ASN A 960 14.57 10.99 -11.92
N TYR A 961 14.65 12.24 -12.33
CA TYR A 961 15.16 12.64 -13.65
C TYR A 961 15.78 14.03 -13.54
N ILE A 962 16.65 14.33 -14.49
CA ILE A 962 17.28 15.62 -14.68
C ILE A 962 16.83 16.21 -16.00
N VAL A 963 16.77 17.54 -16.08
CA VAL A 963 16.58 18.26 -17.33
C VAL A 963 17.94 18.73 -17.79
N VAL A 964 18.30 18.29 -18.98
CA VAL A 964 19.60 18.49 -19.62
C VAL A 964 19.38 19.43 -20.80
N GLU A 965 20.19 20.48 -20.89
CA GLU A 965 20.25 21.38 -22.04
C GLU A 965 21.38 20.92 -22.96
N ASP A 966 21.06 20.52 -24.18
CA ASP A 966 22.04 20.09 -25.18
C ASP A 966 22.76 21.28 -25.84
N ASP A 967 23.73 20.98 -26.71
CA ASP A 967 24.54 21.97 -27.44
C ASP A 967 23.72 22.86 -28.40
N ASN A 968 22.43 22.55 -28.62
CA ASN A 968 21.49 23.33 -29.44
C ASN A 968 20.47 24.11 -28.59
N SER A 969 20.72 24.27 -27.28
CA SER A 969 19.80 24.90 -26.32
C SER A 969 18.42 24.24 -26.23
N LYS A 970 18.34 22.94 -26.55
CA LYS A 970 17.12 22.16 -26.45
C LYS A 970 17.11 21.42 -25.12
N LEU A 971 15.96 21.49 -24.43
CA LEU A 971 15.77 20.84 -23.14
C LEU A 971 15.30 19.40 -23.31
N HIS A 972 16.03 18.49 -22.69
CA HIS A 972 15.77 17.06 -22.71
C HIS A 972 15.55 16.55 -21.30
N LYS A 973 14.60 15.63 -21.16
CA LYS A 973 14.27 15.00 -19.90
C LYS A 973 14.99 13.65 -19.83
N CYS A 974 16.06 13.59 -19.06
CA CYS A 974 16.92 12.42 -18.97
C CYS A 974 16.71 11.71 -17.63
N TRP A 975 16.41 10.41 -17.65
CA TRP A 975 16.24 9.64 -16.42
C TRP A 975 17.60 9.37 -15.78
N ILE A 976 17.72 9.55 -14.46
CA ILE A 976 19.02 9.45 -13.75
C ILE A 976 19.70 8.09 -13.90
N TRP A 977 18.95 7.04 -14.27
CA TRP A 977 19.43 5.68 -14.50
C TRP A 977 20.15 5.52 -15.85
N ASN A 978 19.80 6.38 -16.81
CA ASN A 978 20.32 6.36 -18.17
C ASN A 978 21.45 7.39 -18.34
N CYS A 979 21.59 8.29 -17.36
CA CYS A 979 22.57 9.35 -17.37
C CYS A 979 23.92 8.84 -16.85
N ILE A 980 24.97 9.10 -17.62
CA ILE A 980 26.35 8.94 -17.16
C ILE A 980 26.98 10.33 -17.11
N PRO A 981 27.69 10.70 -16.05
CA PRO A 981 28.46 11.95 -16.04
C PRO A 981 29.61 11.84 -17.04
N THR A 982 29.70 12.77 -17.98
CA THR A 982 30.74 12.76 -19.01
C THR A 982 31.76 13.87 -18.79
N SER A 983 32.96 13.65 -19.36
CA SER A 983 34.08 14.61 -19.34
C SER A 983 34.50 15.06 -20.74
N ASN A 984 33.84 14.56 -21.79
CA ASN A 984 34.12 14.99 -23.16
C ASN A 984 33.21 16.15 -23.52
N ILE A 985 33.74 17.37 -23.47
CA ILE A 985 33.85 18.26 -24.62
C ILE A 985 35.05 19.17 -24.32
N ASP A 986 35.89 19.39 -25.33
CA ASP A 986 36.88 20.46 -25.42
C ASP A 986 36.33 21.75 -24.81
N GLU A 987 36.94 22.26 -23.73
CA GLU A 987 36.64 23.63 -23.25
C GLU A 987 36.86 24.67 -24.37
N VAL A 988 37.66 24.33 -25.39
CA VAL A 988 37.91 25.12 -26.60
C VAL A 988 36.76 25.07 -27.61
N LYS A 989 35.86 24.07 -27.54
CA LYS A 989 34.62 24.04 -28.34
C LYS A 989 33.39 24.55 -27.57
N LEU A 990 33.50 24.63 -26.24
CA LEU A 990 32.54 25.34 -25.38
C LEU A 990 32.85 26.84 -25.25
N HIS A 991 34.00 27.29 -25.78
CA HIS A 991 34.38 28.69 -25.87
C HIS A 991 34.93 29.05 -27.27
N GLU A 992 34.14 28.81 -28.32
CA GLU A 992 34.10 29.75 -29.45
C GLU A 992 32.67 30.17 -29.68
N VAL A 993 32.46 31.43 -29.36
CA VAL A 993 31.20 32.13 -29.29
C VAL A 993 30.66 32.34 -30.71
N ASN A 994 29.58 31.66 -31.08
CA ASN A 994 28.71 32.14 -32.14
C ASN A 994 27.50 32.84 -31.50
N LEU A 995 27.65 34.16 -31.32
CA LEU A 995 26.63 35.09 -30.81
C LEU A 995 25.47 35.36 -31.80
N ASN A 996 25.21 34.49 -32.78
CA ASN A 996 24.17 34.69 -33.78
C ASN A 996 23.00 33.70 -33.67
N ILE A 997 22.45 33.53 -32.46
CA ILE A 997 21.05 33.13 -32.27
C ILE A 997 20.45 34.04 -31.19
N ASP A 998 19.60 34.96 -31.64
CA ASP A 998 18.89 35.97 -30.87
C ASP A 998 17.74 35.34 -30.05
N TYR A 999 17.80 35.47 -28.72
CA TYR A 999 16.68 35.21 -27.78
C TYR A 999 15.91 36.49 -27.41
N GLY A 1000 16.07 37.57 -28.15
CA GLY A 1000 15.27 38.79 -28.01
C GLY A 1000 15.65 39.68 -26.83
N PHE A 1001 16.91 39.66 -26.38
CA PHE A 1001 17.48 40.69 -25.52
C PHE A 1001 18.98 40.88 -25.82
N GLU A 1002 19.35 41.97 -26.50
CA GLU A 1002 20.75 42.40 -26.65
C GLU A 1002 21.19 43.18 -25.40
N ALA A 1003 22.26 42.73 -24.75
CA ALA A 1003 23.02 43.53 -23.80
C ALA A 1003 24.19 44.19 -24.54
N VAL A 1004 24.19 45.52 -24.59
CA VAL A 1004 25.27 46.33 -25.16
C VAL A 1004 26.44 46.37 -24.17
N SER A 1005 27.68 46.21 -24.65
CA SER A 1005 28.86 46.28 -23.79
C SER A 1005 29.16 47.71 -23.34
N GLU A 1006 29.56 47.92 -22.07
CA GLU A 1006 29.87 49.24 -21.49
C GLU A 1006 30.98 50.01 -22.23
N THR A 1007 31.78 49.33 -23.05
CA THR A 1007 32.86 49.92 -23.85
C THR A 1007 32.35 50.49 -25.18
N GLU A 1008 31.30 49.91 -25.76
CA GLU A 1008 30.65 50.43 -26.96
C GLU A 1008 29.71 51.61 -26.65
N VAL A 1009 29.10 51.62 -25.46
CA VAL A 1009 28.31 52.74 -24.94
C VAL A 1009 29.15 54.03 -24.90
N LYS A 1010 30.40 53.94 -24.42
CA LYS A 1010 31.31 55.10 -24.33
C LYS A 1010 31.83 55.58 -25.69
N MET A 1011 31.94 54.70 -26.70
CA MET A 1011 32.40 55.08 -28.04
C MET A 1011 31.30 55.64 -28.94
N GLN A 1012 30.03 55.34 -28.66
CA GLN A 1012 28.89 55.82 -29.45
C GLN A 1012 28.23 57.09 -28.88
N GLU A 1013 28.36 57.35 -27.57
CA GLU A 1013 27.94 58.61 -26.96
C GLU A 1013 28.70 59.84 -27.49
N GLU A 1014 29.94 59.67 -27.97
CA GLU A 1014 30.73 60.79 -28.50
C GLU A 1014 30.41 61.17 -29.96
N LYS A 1015 29.68 60.35 -30.72
CA LYS A 1015 29.63 60.53 -32.18
C LYS A 1015 28.39 61.15 -32.80
N ASN A 1016 27.20 61.19 -32.19
CA ASN A 1016 26.03 61.72 -32.91
C ASN A 1016 24.95 62.35 -32.00
N ASN A 1017 25.27 63.49 -31.40
CA ASN A 1017 24.36 64.61 -31.05
C ASN A 1017 22.85 64.28 -30.90
N GLY A 1018 22.51 63.52 -29.87
CA GLY A 1018 21.26 63.71 -29.12
C GLY A 1018 19.92 63.68 -29.88
N LYS A 1019 19.61 62.62 -30.64
CA LYS A 1019 18.21 62.37 -31.08
C LYS A 1019 17.85 60.88 -31.13
N GLN A 1020 16.88 60.45 -30.31
CA GLN A 1020 16.32 59.09 -30.25
C GLN A 1020 15.21 58.86 -31.29
N ILE A 1021 15.15 57.66 -31.89
CA ILE A 1021 14.04 57.14 -32.72
C ILE A 1021 13.66 55.73 -32.22
N SER A 1022 12.37 55.37 -32.21
CA SER A 1022 11.79 54.15 -31.59
C SER A 1022 11.72 52.90 -32.49
N GLU A 1023 11.75 51.70 -31.89
CA GLU A 1023 11.83 50.32 -32.44
C GLU A 1023 10.86 49.87 -33.56
N ARG A 1024 10.00 50.72 -34.13
CA ARG A 1024 8.98 50.31 -35.13
C ARG A 1024 9.51 50.07 -36.55
N ASP A 1025 10.78 50.34 -36.81
CA ASP A 1025 11.35 50.31 -38.17
C ASP A 1025 11.96 48.96 -38.59
N LYS A 1026 11.88 47.90 -37.76
CA LYS A 1026 12.56 46.62 -38.02
C LYS A 1026 11.76 45.55 -38.82
N ILE A 1027 10.55 45.84 -39.33
CA ILE A 1027 9.76 44.87 -40.14
C ILE A 1027 9.47 45.45 -41.54
N PRO A 1028 9.67 44.72 -42.65
CA PRO A 1028 9.39 45.23 -43.99
C PRO A 1028 7.94 45.71 -44.12
N GLN A 1029 7.78 47.01 -44.41
CA GLN A 1029 6.47 47.64 -44.64
C GLN A 1029 6.04 47.46 -46.10
N ASP A 1030 4.73 47.49 -46.35
CA ASP A 1030 4.23 47.50 -47.73
C ASP A 1030 4.57 48.83 -48.40
N LYS A 1031 5.10 48.79 -49.63
CA LYS A 1031 5.60 49.94 -50.37
C LYS A 1031 4.56 51.07 -50.49
N ASP A 1032 3.28 50.69 -50.53
CA ASP A 1032 2.17 51.63 -50.72
C ASP A 1032 1.81 52.43 -49.46
N VAL A 1033 2.22 51.97 -48.28
CA VAL A 1033 1.92 52.62 -46.99
C VAL A 1033 3.15 52.84 -46.11
N ALA A 1034 4.35 52.52 -46.59
CA ALA A 1034 5.61 52.61 -45.84
C ALA A 1034 5.92 54.01 -45.28
N LYS A 1035 5.30 55.07 -45.81
CA LYS A 1035 5.45 56.46 -45.34
C LYS A 1035 4.40 56.89 -44.30
N LYS A 1036 3.54 55.97 -43.83
CA LYS A 1036 2.51 56.26 -42.82
C LYS A 1036 2.93 55.67 -41.47
N ASP A 1037 2.87 56.47 -40.42
CA ASP A 1037 3.27 56.03 -39.08
C ASP A 1037 2.28 55.03 -38.48
N GLY A 1038 2.80 53.98 -37.84
CA GLY A 1038 2.00 52.97 -37.14
C GLY A 1038 1.35 51.90 -38.03
N THR A 1039 1.89 51.67 -39.24
CA THR A 1039 1.36 50.67 -40.17
C THR A 1039 1.65 49.22 -39.76
N GLN A 1040 0.75 48.32 -40.13
CA GLN A 1040 0.93 46.89 -39.90
C GLN A 1040 2.00 46.32 -40.86
N PRO A 1041 2.67 45.21 -40.54
CA PRO A 1041 3.66 44.59 -41.43
C PRO A 1041 3.11 44.23 -42.83
N LYS A 1042 3.98 44.22 -43.86
CA LYS A 1042 3.63 43.95 -45.27
C LYS A 1042 2.72 42.74 -45.52
N LYS A 1043 2.82 41.69 -44.68
CA LYS A 1043 1.99 40.47 -44.80
C LYS A 1043 0.48 40.72 -44.65
N TYR A 1044 0.07 41.77 -43.92
CA TYR A 1044 -1.34 42.09 -43.66
C TYR A 1044 -2.00 42.94 -44.75
N TYR A 1045 -1.22 43.42 -45.72
CA TYR A 1045 -1.68 44.14 -46.89
C TYR A 1045 -1.68 43.28 -48.16
N LYS A 1046 -1.30 42.00 -48.04
CA LYS A 1046 -1.23 41.04 -49.13
C LYS A 1046 -2.64 40.86 -49.72
N ASP A 1047 -2.76 40.99 -51.04
CA ASP A 1047 -4.00 40.84 -51.82
C ASP A 1047 -5.05 41.97 -51.66
N MET A 1048 -4.65 43.13 -51.12
CA MET A 1048 -5.50 44.33 -51.02
C MET A 1048 -5.21 45.38 -52.11
N SER A 1049 -6.24 46.11 -52.56
CA SER A 1049 -6.05 47.26 -53.45
C SER A 1049 -5.28 48.40 -52.76
N LYS A 1050 -4.52 49.19 -53.52
CA LYS A 1050 -3.74 50.33 -53.00
C LYS A 1050 -4.59 51.31 -52.16
N GLY A 1051 -5.82 51.56 -52.58
CA GLY A 1051 -6.78 52.39 -51.83
C GLY A 1051 -7.22 51.76 -50.50
N THR A 1052 -7.41 50.44 -50.46
CA THR A 1052 -7.79 49.70 -49.24
C THR A 1052 -6.63 49.64 -48.24
N LYS A 1053 -5.39 49.43 -48.71
CA LYS A 1053 -4.19 49.44 -47.86
C LYS A 1053 -4.03 50.75 -47.11
N SER A 1054 -4.20 51.87 -47.83
CA SER A 1054 -4.11 53.22 -47.26
C SER A 1054 -5.16 53.47 -46.17
N LYS A 1055 -6.43 53.09 -46.42
CA LYS A 1055 -7.52 53.22 -45.43
C LYS A 1055 -7.29 52.34 -44.20
N ARG A 1056 -6.76 51.13 -44.38
CA ARG A 1056 -6.44 50.21 -43.29
C ARG A 1056 -5.27 50.71 -42.43
N ALA A 1057 -4.24 51.29 -43.05
CA ALA A 1057 -3.16 51.95 -42.32
C ALA A 1057 -3.68 53.11 -41.44
N ASP A 1058 -4.54 53.96 -42.01
CA ASP A 1058 -5.13 55.08 -41.26
C ASP A 1058 -6.05 54.62 -40.13
N TYR A 1059 -6.74 53.49 -40.33
CA TYR A 1059 -7.59 52.88 -39.32
C TYR A 1059 -6.80 52.48 -38.07
N PHE A 1060 -5.66 51.79 -38.25
CA PHE A 1060 -4.82 51.37 -37.13
C PHE A 1060 -3.99 52.51 -36.53
N ALA A 1061 -3.59 53.51 -37.33
CA ALA A 1061 -2.91 54.70 -36.82
C ALA A 1061 -3.80 55.52 -35.86
N LYS A 1062 -5.14 55.47 -36.02
CA LYS A 1062 -6.10 56.19 -35.17
C LYS A 1062 -6.52 55.44 -33.90
N GLN A 1063 -6.31 54.12 -33.82
CA GLN A 1063 -6.67 53.33 -32.64
C GLN A 1063 -5.59 53.44 -31.56
N LYS A 1064 -5.80 54.31 -30.55
CA LYS A 1064 -5.07 54.21 -29.29
C LYS A 1064 -5.62 53.02 -28.50
N TYR A 1065 -4.85 51.94 -28.36
CA TYR A 1065 -5.25 50.79 -27.56
C TYR A 1065 -5.51 51.20 -26.10
N LYS A 1066 -6.77 51.27 -25.69
CA LYS A 1066 -7.16 51.11 -24.28
C LYS A 1066 -7.52 49.65 -24.06
N LYS A 1067 -6.92 48.99 -23.08
CA LYS A 1067 -7.42 47.71 -22.55
C LYS A 1067 -8.74 48.02 -21.86
N SER A 1068 -9.84 47.65 -22.50
CA SER A 1068 -11.20 47.65 -21.99
C SER A 1068 -11.71 46.23 -22.23
N ASP A 1069 -12.31 45.61 -21.22
CA ASP A 1069 -12.86 44.25 -21.29
C ASP A 1069 -14.28 44.24 -21.90
N ASP A 1070 -14.67 45.32 -22.60
CA ASP A 1070 -15.98 45.45 -23.25
C ASP A 1070 -15.90 45.01 -24.73
N ASP A 1071 -16.60 43.91 -25.06
CA ASP A 1071 -16.59 43.29 -26.40
C ASP A 1071 -17.11 44.22 -27.52
N ASN A 1072 -17.77 45.33 -27.18
CA ASN A 1072 -18.30 46.31 -28.13
C ASN A 1072 -17.25 47.28 -28.71
N ASP A 1073 -16.02 47.30 -28.19
CA ASP A 1073 -14.96 48.23 -28.62
C ASP A 1073 -14.24 47.78 -29.92
N TYR A 1074 -14.56 46.60 -30.47
CA TYR A 1074 -13.91 46.08 -31.68
C TYR A 1074 -14.68 46.40 -32.97
N LYS A 1075 -14.18 47.35 -33.76
CA LYS A 1075 -14.63 47.58 -35.14
C LYS A 1075 -13.72 46.82 -36.14
N ALA A 1076 -14.30 46.19 -37.15
CA ALA A 1076 -13.57 45.45 -38.19
C ALA A 1076 -12.72 46.42 -39.05
N ALA A 1077 -11.48 46.05 -39.37
CA ALA A 1077 -10.60 46.93 -40.12
C ALA A 1077 -10.94 46.93 -41.62
N PRO A 1078 -10.68 48.03 -42.36
CA PRO A 1078 -10.89 48.10 -43.80
C PRO A 1078 -10.20 46.94 -44.53
N GLY A 1079 -10.97 46.17 -45.31
CA GLY A 1079 -10.50 44.98 -46.03
C GLY A 1079 -10.72 43.63 -45.33
N ASP A 1080 -11.28 43.61 -44.11
CA ASP A 1080 -11.64 42.35 -43.42
C ASP A 1080 -12.97 41.73 -43.90
N LYS A 1081 -13.83 42.50 -44.58
CA LYS A 1081 -15.18 42.05 -45.02
C LYS A 1081 -15.15 40.83 -45.96
N ASP A 1082 -14.14 40.71 -46.81
CA ASP A 1082 -14.04 39.63 -47.82
C ASP A 1082 -12.94 38.60 -47.46
N ALA A 1083 -12.29 38.76 -46.31
CA ALA A 1083 -11.18 37.91 -45.88
C ALA A 1083 -11.71 36.59 -45.31
N LYS A 1084 -11.57 35.49 -46.08
CA LYS A 1084 -11.87 34.14 -45.57
C LYS A 1084 -10.87 33.76 -44.48
N THR A 1085 -11.26 33.90 -43.21
CA THR A 1085 -10.44 33.45 -42.08
C THR A 1085 -10.31 31.93 -42.10
N LYS A 1086 -9.09 31.42 -42.29
CA LYS A 1086 -8.80 30.00 -42.07
C LYS A 1086 -8.96 29.71 -40.58
N THR A 1087 -9.84 28.76 -40.24
CA THR A 1087 -10.03 28.29 -38.87
C THR A 1087 -8.68 27.89 -38.26
N SER A 1088 -8.39 28.39 -37.06
CA SER A 1088 -7.15 28.12 -36.33
C SER A 1088 -6.86 26.63 -36.25
N LYS A 1089 -5.57 26.27 -36.27
CA LYS A 1089 -5.13 24.87 -36.08
C LYS A 1089 -5.69 24.28 -34.78
N HIS A 1090 -5.90 25.10 -33.74
CA HIS A 1090 -6.48 24.68 -32.47
C HIS A 1090 -8.00 24.49 -32.57
N THR A 1091 -8.70 25.36 -33.29
CA THR A 1091 -10.15 25.24 -33.50
C THR A 1091 -10.50 24.04 -34.39
N LYS A 1092 -9.69 23.76 -35.42
CA LYS A 1092 -9.82 22.53 -36.22
C LYS A 1092 -9.57 21.29 -35.38
N LYS A 1093 -8.56 21.32 -34.51
CA LYS A 1093 -8.27 20.22 -33.58
C LYS A 1093 -9.42 20.00 -32.60
N TYR A 1094 -10.01 21.08 -32.08
CA TYR A 1094 -11.17 21.04 -31.19
C TYR A 1094 -12.41 20.47 -31.90
N GLN A 1095 -12.74 20.95 -33.09
CA GLN A 1095 -13.87 20.44 -33.88
C GLN A 1095 -13.68 18.98 -34.32
N GLN A 1096 -12.44 18.55 -34.59
CA GLN A 1096 -12.09 17.15 -34.87
C GLN A 1096 -12.12 16.26 -33.62
N MET A 1097 -11.84 16.81 -32.45
CA MET A 1097 -11.86 16.07 -31.17
C MET A 1097 -13.27 15.87 -30.63
N TYR A 1098 -14.17 16.84 -30.80
CA TYR A 1098 -15.46 16.83 -30.09
C TYR A 1098 -16.70 16.67 -30.98
N GLY A 1099 -16.56 16.68 -32.32
CA GLY A 1099 -17.66 16.46 -33.25
C GLY A 1099 -18.75 17.55 -33.21
N LYS A 1100 -19.58 17.63 -34.26
CA LYS A 1100 -20.71 18.59 -34.32
C LYS A 1100 -21.81 18.30 -33.27
N GLU A 1101 -21.86 17.09 -32.75
CA GLU A 1101 -22.91 16.58 -31.84
C GLU A 1101 -22.82 17.17 -30.41
N ALA A 1102 -21.62 17.56 -29.94
CA ALA A 1102 -21.46 18.11 -28.58
C ALA A 1102 -22.18 19.47 -28.39
N TYR A 1103 -22.34 20.24 -29.47
CA TYR A 1103 -23.04 21.53 -29.42
C TYR A 1103 -24.58 21.37 -29.39
N GLU A 1104 -25.09 20.28 -29.98
CA GLU A 1104 -26.53 19.97 -29.99
C GLU A 1104 -26.98 19.38 -28.65
N ILE A 1105 -26.17 18.52 -28.04
CA ILE A 1105 -26.44 17.93 -26.71
C ILE A 1105 -26.42 18.99 -25.59
N GLY A 1106 -25.48 19.95 -25.66
CA GLY A 1106 -25.42 21.04 -24.69
C GLY A 1106 -26.63 21.98 -24.75
N LYS A 1107 -27.21 22.13 -25.95
CA LYS A 1107 -28.42 22.93 -26.16
C LYS A 1107 -29.68 22.20 -25.68
N GLU A 1108 -29.80 20.91 -25.98
CA GLU A 1108 -30.90 20.07 -25.49
C GLU A 1108 -30.92 19.96 -23.94
N TYR A 1109 -29.74 19.91 -23.31
CA TYR A 1109 -29.65 19.91 -21.84
C TYR A 1109 -30.05 21.26 -21.22
N ALA A 1110 -29.69 22.38 -21.87
CA ALA A 1110 -30.08 23.72 -21.45
C ALA A 1110 -31.59 23.97 -21.64
N ASP A 1111 -32.17 23.47 -22.74
CA ASP A 1111 -33.60 23.58 -23.02
C ASP A 1111 -34.43 22.67 -22.09
N HIS A 1112 -33.92 21.47 -21.78
CA HIS A 1112 -34.55 20.55 -20.82
C HIS A 1112 -34.53 21.11 -19.38
N THR A 1113 -33.42 21.72 -18.95
CA THR A 1113 -33.33 22.35 -17.62
C THR A 1113 -34.26 23.57 -17.52
N LYS A 1114 -34.38 24.39 -18.58
CA LYS A 1114 -35.40 25.47 -18.64
C LYS A 1114 -36.84 24.97 -18.59
N SER A 1115 -37.14 23.78 -19.14
CA SER A 1115 -38.49 23.19 -19.09
C SER A 1115 -38.86 22.62 -17.71
N MET A 1116 -37.86 22.23 -16.92
CA MET A 1116 -38.03 21.56 -15.63
C MET A 1116 -38.13 22.54 -14.44
N THR A 1117 -37.79 23.81 -14.63
CA THR A 1117 -37.93 24.87 -13.60
C THR A 1117 -38.56 26.15 -14.17
N PRO A 1118 -39.89 26.17 -14.42
CA PRO A 1118 -40.57 27.36 -14.90
C PRO A 1118 -40.65 28.40 -13.76
N GLY A 1119 -39.90 29.50 -13.87
CA GLY A 1119 -39.99 30.65 -12.96
C GLY A 1119 -38.75 30.99 -12.13
N GLU A 1120 -37.62 30.29 -12.29
CA GLU A 1120 -36.36 30.71 -11.66
C GLU A 1120 -35.74 31.91 -12.40
N PRO A 1121 -35.40 33.02 -11.71
CA PRO A 1121 -34.71 34.14 -12.32
C PRO A 1121 -33.24 33.81 -12.64
N GLU A 1122 -32.76 34.24 -13.81
CA GLU A 1122 -31.38 34.00 -14.26
C GLU A 1122 -30.34 34.64 -13.32
N TYR A 1123 -29.34 33.84 -12.93
CA TYR A 1123 -28.20 34.29 -12.12
C TYR A 1123 -27.28 35.20 -12.95
N LYS A 1124 -27.22 36.49 -12.59
CA LYS A 1124 -26.28 37.46 -13.17
C LYS A 1124 -24.90 37.26 -12.56
N LYS A 1125 -23.92 36.95 -13.41
CA LYS A 1125 -22.50 36.96 -13.09
C LYS A 1125 -22.03 38.41 -13.21
N ASP A 1126 -21.70 39.06 -12.09
CA ASP A 1126 -20.76 40.20 -11.95
C ASP A 1126 -21.19 41.19 -10.86
N ASP A 1127 -21.11 40.84 -9.58
CA ASP A 1127 -21.04 41.86 -8.52
C ASP A 1127 -20.06 41.45 -7.41
N LYS A 1128 -19.20 42.41 -7.02
CA LYS A 1128 -18.26 42.26 -5.89
C LYS A 1128 -19.05 42.30 -4.58
N ILE A 1129 -18.81 41.33 -3.70
CA ILE A 1129 -19.41 41.30 -2.35
C ILE A 1129 -18.97 42.55 -1.58
N THR A 1130 -19.93 43.28 -1.01
CA THR A 1130 -19.73 44.50 -0.24
C THR A 1130 -19.97 44.28 1.25
N ASP A 1131 -19.51 45.20 2.10
CA ASP A 1131 -19.82 45.17 3.55
C ASP A 1131 -21.33 45.17 3.83
N LYS A 1132 -22.13 45.72 2.90
CA LYS A 1132 -23.60 45.73 3.00
C LYS A 1132 -24.18 44.32 2.88
N ASP A 1133 -23.64 43.50 1.97
CA ASP A 1133 -24.12 42.14 1.72
C ASP A 1133 -23.80 41.21 2.91
N ILE A 1134 -22.66 41.40 3.57
CA ILE A 1134 -22.30 40.65 4.78
C ILE A 1134 -23.24 41.00 5.94
N LYS A 1135 -23.60 42.28 6.08
CA LYS A 1135 -24.54 42.73 7.11
C LYS A 1135 -25.96 42.22 6.84
N GLU A 1136 -26.42 42.26 5.60
CA GLU A 1136 -27.72 41.67 5.24
C GLU A 1136 -27.74 40.15 5.44
N TRP A 1137 -26.63 39.46 5.13
CA TRP A 1137 -26.48 38.03 5.41
C TRP A 1137 -26.56 37.71 6.90
N ALA A 1138 -25.86 38.47 7.75
CA ALA A 1138 -25.83 38.27 9.21
C ALA A 1138 -27.17 38.59 9.87
N SER A 1139 -27.92 39.52 9.28
CA SER A 1139 -29.24 39.96 9.77
C SER A 1139 -30.40 39.11 9.25
N SER A 1140 -30.13 38.16 8.33
CA SER A 1140 -31.21 37.39 7.71
C SER A 1140 -31.76 36.34 8.68
N ASN A 1141 -33.08 36.14 8.64
CA ASN A 1141 -33.77 35.18 9.51
C ASN A 1141 -33.23 33.76 9.30
N ASP A 1142 -32.91 33.38 8.05
CA ASP A 1142 -32.32 32.09 7.72
C ASP A 1142 -30.94 31.89 8.37
N THR A 1143 -30.09 32.91 8.41
CA THR A 1143 -28.78 32.83 9.06
C THR A 1143 -28.95 32.76 10.58
N ILE A 1144 -29.80 33.60 11.14
CA ILE A 1144 -30.09 33.65 12.57
C ILE A 1144 -30.64 32.32 13.07
N ASP A 1145 -31.65 31.74 12.41
CA ASP A 1145 -32.26 30.47 12.81
C ASP A 1145 -31.28 29.30 12.69
N LYS A 1146 -30.45 29.31 11.65
CA LYS A 1146 -29.42 28.28 11.45
C LYS A 1146 -28.33 28.35 12.53
N TYR A 1147 -27.91 29.54 12.94
CA TYR A 1147 -26.91 29.72 13.99
C TYR A 1147 -27.50 29.49 15.38
N LYS A 1148 -28.75 29.90 15.66
CA LYS A 1148 -29.48 29.55 16.89
C LYS A 1148 -29.59 28.05 17.07
N LYS A 1149 -29.95 27.32 16.02
CA LYS A 1149 -30.07 25.86 16.05
C LYS A 1149 -28.73 25.17 16.34
N ARG A 1150 -27.61 25.81 15.99
CA ARG A 1150 -26.27 25.23 16.10
C ARG A 1150 -25.53 25.63 17.36
N TYR A 1151 -25.70 26.87 17.81
CA TYR A 1151 -24.92 27.49 18.88
C TYR A 1151 -25.78 27.96 20.07
N GLY A 1152 -27.10 27.72 20.02
CA GLY A 1152 -28.01 28.03 21.12
C GLY A 1152 -28.05 29.52 21.44
N GLU A 1153 -27.96 29.88 22.72
CA GLU A 1153 -27.96 31.28 23.19
C GLU A 1153 -26.71 32.06 22.75
N ASN A 1154 -25.61 31.38 22.43
CA ASN A 1154 -24.35 32.02 22.03
C ASN A 1154 -24.26 32.35 20.53
N TYR A 1155 -25.35 32.13 19.77
CA TYR A 1155 -25.37 32.30 18.32
C TYR A 1155 -24.99 33.71 17.85
N GLN A 1156 -25.31 34.73 18.64
CA GLN A 1156 -25.03 36.13 18.29
C GLN A 1156 -23.53 36.40 18.24
N ASN A 1157 -22.76 35.91 19.23
CA ASN A 1157 -21.30 36.04 19.27
C ASN A 1157 -20.64 35.32 18.08
N GLU A 1158 -21.16 34.16 17.68
CA GLU A 1158 -20.64 33.40 16.53
C GLU A 1158 -20.96 34.06 15.18
N ILE A 1159 -22.12 34.70 15.06
CA ILE A 1159 -22.44 35.54 13.89
C ILE A 1159 -21.52 36.76 13.85
N ASP A 1160 -21.32 37.44 14.97
CA ASP A 1160 -20.47 38.63 15.05
C ASP A 1160 -19.00 38.31 14.74
N GLU A 1161 -18.49 37.18 15.23
CA GLU A 1161 -17.13 36.73 14.91
C GLU A 1161 -16.99 36.33 13.43
N ALA A 1162 -18.03 35.72 12.84
CA ALA A 1162 -18.06 35.39 11.42
C ALA A 1162 -18.09 36.65 10.54
N VAL A 1163 -18.91 37.65 10.88
CA VAL A 1163 -18.96 38.94 10.20
C VAL A 1163 -17.60 39.61 10.25
N LYS A 1164 -16.96 39.67 11.42
CA LYS A 1164 -15.64 40.28 11.59
C LYS A 1164 -14.57 39.63 10.70
N LYS A 1165 -14.56 38.30 10.59
CA LYS A 1165 -13.64 37.58 9.69
C LYS A 1165 -13.94 37.84 8.21
N MET A 1166 -15.21 38.02 7.84
CA MET A 1166 -15.59 38.34 6.46
C MET A 1166 -15.21 39.78 6.09
N GLU A 1167 -15.42 40.75 6.99
CA GLU A 1167 -15.00 42.14 6.82
C GLU A 1167 -13.46 42.29 6.75
N GLU A 1168 -12.71 41.53 7.56
CA GLU A 1168 -11.24 41.50 7.47
C GLU A 1168 -10.77 40.96 6.11
N ARG A 1169 -11.46 39.96 5.56
CA ARG A 1169 -11.13 39.40 4.24
C ARG A 1169 -11.45 40.33 3.08
N LEU A 1170 -12.47 41.19 3.21
CA LEU A 1170 -12.75 42.23 2.21
C LEU A 1170 -11.65 43.30 2.12
N LYS A 1171 -10.88 43.51 3.19
CA LYS A 1171 -9.76 44.47 3.23
C LYS A 1171 -8.47 43.96 2.60
N ILE A 1172 -8.40 42.68 2.25
CA ILE A 1172 -7.20 42.04 1.67
C ILE A 1172 -7.17 42.32 0.16
N GLN A 1173 -6.36 43.29 -0.24
CA GLN A 1173 -6.18 43.66 -1.66
C GLN A 1173 -5.02 42.92 -2.35
N SER A 1174 -4.20 42.17 -1.62
CA SER A 1174 -3.10 41.40 -2.21
C SER A 1174 -2.81 40.08 -1.47
N PHE A 1175 -2.28 39.12 -2.23
CA PHE A 1175 -1.87 37.81 -1.70
C PHE A 1175 -0.77 37.91 -0.62
N LYS A 1176 0.01 38.99 -0.59
CA LYS A 1176 1.02 39.23 0.46
C LYS A 1176 0.39 39.55 1.81
N ASP A 1177 -0.78 40.18 1.84
CA ASP A 1177 -1.47 40.56 3.07
C ASP A 1177 -2.21 39.35 3.69
N TYR A 1178 -2.62 38.39 2.85
CA TYR A 1178 -3.23 37.12 3.28
C TYR A 1178 -2.30 36.21 4.08
N VAL A 1179 -0.98 36.32 3.88
CA VAL A 1179 0.02 35.43 4.51
C VAL A 1179 0.45 35.91 5.91
N LYS A 1180 0.05 37.13 6.32
CA LYS A 1180 0.43 37.72 7.63
C LYS A 1180 -0.62 37.56 8.73
N ILE A 1181 -1.85 37.17 8.38
CA ILE A 1181 -2.96 36.86 9.30
C ILE A 1181 -3.01 35.34 9.45
#